data_AF-A0A4U0UIG6-F1
#
_entry.id   AF-A0A4U0UIG6-F1
#
_cell.length_a   1.000
_cell.length_b   1.000
_cell.length_c   1.000
_cell.angle_alpha   90.00
_cell.angle_beta   90.00
_cell.angle_gamma   90.00
#
_symmetry.space_group_name_H-M   'P 1'
#
loop_
_entity.id
_entity.type
_entity.pdbx_description
1 polymer ?
#
loop_
_entity_poly.entity_id
_entity_poly.type
_entity_poly.pdbx_seq_one_letter_code
_entity_poly.pdbx_strand_id
1 'polypeptide(L)'
;MVIYGNPRYSRGWEDDGHEDTPSSSNEQQRPREGEQSPSDEGEVAEKEGDSDGPVTTGPNEDANQDEEKQGGGPPTPVGFWDPRLSHVRKEAMTKWTITTAGLMAFILAVLSLYFGALYHVEKNLSSLVVYVVDMDGQSPPYDTAGHAPLVGPLIADLARTMVASGTPTLGWGVLPGSTFNNDPIQVRQAVFNFDAWAAIVINPNATAMLYSAIQNGNASYDPMGACQLTYIDSRDDTNWYDFISPIVSAFMTEATTRVGEQWTQMVMQNATTDASVVRNAAKVPQALSPAIGFSQFNLRPFYPYQVIPSVSIGLIYLIILSFFSFSFYLPIHFKYLKPDGHPPLKFHQLIVWRWCATISAYFMLSLAYSLISLAFQINFAGGNPITSETQVTSTISPYSNADSYGHGTFPVYWMLNFFGMIALGLACENVAMIVGQPWTGLWLIFWVITNVSTAFYDIDIEPAFYRWGYVWPLHYVVEGSRQILFGLHSRIGLDFAVLIKMIRPLRRGRSSSHPDLGIGGAERLVIDAAVGLQSLGYKVTILTSHRDKSHCFEPARDGTLDVRVRGDAVFPTTIAGGLSIVLAILRQLALVISVTLSSKELKTLDPDVIFVDQLSICIPFFRWLHPKAKVLFYGHFPDRLLASQGEGLAKYAKAVYRAPFDGVEAWSTACADDIVVNSKFTRAVFKGTFDGLRKRELKVIYPCVDTSDTQSKDVTPLWPDKKVILSINRFEGKKHLDLAIRAYAALSQQERGKAKLILAGGFDPRNAENATTHQRLQTLTDALQLTHATFRSNDTLTTDLTTDDVDILFLLSIPDDLKRRLLRSSSLMVYTPPNEHFGIVPLEAMLAGVPVLATNSGGPLETIYDGRTGFLRSPESPELWTDVMRKTLIPSSESALREMGQRGKERVLAEFSQTKMALCRSTGPRPTMIPDWLYVAFILSGMSVVVGVVMLGLLVWAVNHDKENRANNNGSLTGTAVEVVTSTTSMAGWEELWKSAKASKRARGRDEL
;
A
#
# COMPACT_ATOMS: atom_id res chain seq x y z
N MET A 1 13.62 -18.10 16.42
CA MET A 1 14.22 -19.41 16.77
C MET A 1 13.54 -19.93 18.03
N VAL A 2 13.34 -21.24 18.13
CA VAL A 2 12.64 -21.92 19.23
C VAL A 2 13.57 -23.00 19.78
N ILE A 3 13.81 -23.01 21.09
CA ILE A 3 14.76 -23.90 21.76
C ILE A 3 14.00 -24.77 22.77
N TYR A 4 14.25 -26.09 22.73
CA TYR A 4 13.56 -27.05 23.59
C TYR A 4 14.43 -28.28 23.86
N GLY A 5 14.28 -28.85 25.07
CA GLY A 5 14.84 -30.14 25.44
C GLY A 5 16.35 -30.14 25.72
N ASN A 6 16.71 -30.54 26.94
CA ASN A 6 18.06 -30.97 27.31
C ASN A 6 17.96 -32.22 28.23
N PRO A 7 18.51 -33.39 27.86
CA PRO A 7 18.45 -34.60 28.69
C PRO A 7 19.37 -34.58 29.93
N ARG A 8 20.24 -33.59 30.12
CA ARG A 8 21.30 -33.63 31.17
C ARG A 8 21.30 -32.51 32.20
N TYR A 9 20.34 -31.57 32.17
CA TYR A 9 20.26 -30.49 33.17
C TYR A 9 18.83 -30.16 33.62
N SER A 10 17.89 -31.09 33.46
CA SER A 10 16.48 -30.93 33.92
C SER A 10 16.28 -31.20 35.42
N ARG A 11 17.34 -31.19 36.23
CA ARG A 11 17.28 -31.21 37.71
C ARG A 11 18.28 -30.20 38.24
N GLY A 12 17.78 -29.11 38.82
CA GLY A 12 18.57 -27.97 39.30
C GLY A 12 17.87 -26.65 39.01
N TRP A 13 16.59 -26.56 39.34
CA TRP A 13 15.78 -25.33 39.38
C TRP A 13 14.98 -25.30 40.70
N GLU A 14 15.54 -25.87 41.77
CA GLU A 14 14.99 -25.79 43.12
C GLU A 14 16.10 -25.42 44.10
N ASP A 15 15.69 -24.61 45.08
CA ASP A 15 16.44 -23.82 46.05
C ASP A 15 17.66 -24.49 46.69
N ASP A 16 18.73 -23.70 46.86
CA ASP A 16 19.75 -23.91 47.88
C ASP A 16 19.95 -22.62 48.68
N GLY A 17 19.60 -22.66 49.96
CA GLY A 17 20.13 -21.77 51.00
C GLY A 17 19.11 -21.06 51.91
N HIS A 18 18.58 -21.73 52.95
CA HIS A 18 19.10 -21.64 54.32
C HIS A 18 18.25 -22.39 55.37
N GLU A 19 18.96 -23.29 56.05
CA GLU A 19 18.92 -23.84 57.42
C GLU A 19 17.78 -23.57 58.43
N ASP A 20 17.49 -24.69 59.13
CA ASP A 20 17.16 -24.90 60.55
C ASP A 20 15.70 -25.12 61.04
N THR A 21 15.52 -26.40 61.42
CA THR A 21 14.54 -27.19 62.23
C THR A 21 13.85 -26.55 63.46
N PRO A 22 12.93 -27.24 64.19
CA PRO A 22 12.02 -28.38 63.87
C PRO A 22 10.59 -28.32 64.51
N SER A 23 9.79 -29.33 64.17
CA SER A 23 8.70 -29.95 64.96
C SER A 23 7.34 -29.22 64.97
N SER A 24 6.17 -29.87 64.92
CA SER A 24 5.81 -31.23 65.34
C SER A 24 4.52 -31.74 64.65
N SER A 25 4.51 -33.07 64.41
CA SER A 25 3.40 -34.06 64.56
C SER A 25 1.96 -33.67 64.14
N ASN A 26 1.40 -34.34 63.13
CA ASN A 26 0.52 -35.54 63.23
C ASN A 26 -0.86 -35.21 63.87
N GLU A 27 -2.01 -35.63 63.36
CA GLU A 27 -2.37 -36.86 62.64
C GLU A 27 -3.83 -36.76 62.13
N GLN A 28 -4.11 -37.44 61.01
CA GLN A 28 -5.34 -38.22 60.68
C GLN A 28 -6.74 -37.54 60.76
N GLN A 29 -7.72 -37.75 59.88
CA GLN A 29 -7.97 -38.67 58.78
C GLN A 29 -9.20 -38.13 58.00
N ARG A 30 -9.26 -38.40 56.69
CA ARG A 30 -10.43 -38.24 55.77
C ARG A 30 -11.58 -39.22 56.16
N PRO A 31 -12.75 -39.37 55.46
CA PRO A 31 -13.13 -38.82 54.13
C PRO A 31 -14.62 -38.48 53.84
N ARG A 32 -14.79 -37.83 52.66
CA ARG A 32 -15.83 -37.98 51.61
C ARG A 32 -17.23 -37.41 51.85
N GLU A 33 -17.57 -36.44 51.00
CA GLU A 33 -18.93 -36.21 50.52
C GLU A 33 -18.96 -36.31 48.99
N GLY A 34 -20.05 -36.89 48.49
CA GLY A 34 -20.44 -36.92 47.10
C GLY A 34 -21.96 -36.73 47.00
N GLU A 35 -22.32 -35.86 46.05
CA GLU A 35 -23.50 -35.88 45.19
C GLU A 35 -24.91 -35.46 45.70
N GLN A 36 -25.43 -34.47 44.93
CA GLN A 36 -26.71 -34.46 44.18
C GLN A 36 -27.86 -33.51 44.59
N SER A 37 -27.97 -32.45 43.78
CA SER A 37 -29.13 -31.89 43.03
C SER A 37 -30.44 -31.42 43.69
N PRO A 38 -31.11 -30.38 43.11
CA PRO A 38 -32.26 -29.70 43.70
C PRO A 38 -33.59 -29.88 42.93
N SER A 39 -34.70 -29.46 43.56
CA SER A 39 -35.99 -29.16 42.93
C SER A 39 -36.76 -28.08 43.70
N ASP A 40 -37.11 -26.99 42.98
CA ASP A 40 -38.44 -26.32 42.91
C ASP A 40 -39.13 -25.78 44.19
N GLU A 41 -39.82 -24.62 44.25
CA GLU A 41 -40.69 -23.88 43.32
C GLU A 41 -40.95 -22.41 43.84
N GLY A 42 -41.80 -21.61 43.14
CA GLY A 42 -42.20 -20.17 43.30
C GLY A 42 -42.69 -19.70 44.69
N GLU A 43 -43.11 -18.45 44.97
CA GLU A 43 -43.74 -17.39 44.17
C GLU A 43 -43.98 -16.11 45.05
N VAL A 44 -43.93 -14.93 44.42
CA VAL A 44 -44.55 -13.58 44.64
C VAL A 44 -45.26 -13.16 45.96
N ALA A 45 -45.00 -11.92 46.44
CA ALA A 45 -46.04 -10.94 46.89
C ALA A 45 -45.49 -9.52 47.23
N GLU A 46 -46.28 -8.50 46.88
CA GLU A 46 -46.13 -7.04 47.04
C GLU A 46 -46.49 -6.48 48.43
N LYS A 47 -46.05 -5.23 48.72
CA LYS A 47 -46.84 -4.03 49.18
C LYS A 47 -46.04 -3.10 50.12
N GLU A 48 -45.92 -1.81 49.76
CA GLU A 48 -46.61 -0.61 50.34
C GLU A 48 -46.33 -0.43 51.85
N GLY A 49 -45.96 0.72 52.42
CA GLY A 49 -45.98 2.13 52.04
C GLY A 49 -45.85 2.95 53.34
N ASP A 50 -45.90 4.29 53.24
CA ASP A 50 -46.13 5.28 54.32
C ASP A 50 -44.97 5.60 55.30
N SER A 51 -44.83 6.81 55.86
CA SER A 51 -45.26 8.19 55.56
C SER A 51 -44.67 9.09 56.66
N ASP A 52 -44.52 10.38 56.33
CA ASP A 52 -44.49 11.56 57.20
C ASP A 52 -43.33 11.86 58.19
N GLY A 53 -42.81 13.09 58.05
CA GLY A 53 -41.82 13.75 58.93
C GLY A 53 -42.48 14.43 60.15
N PRO A 54 -42.15 15.68 60.52
CA PRO A 54 -40.94 16.49 60.33
C PRO A 54 -40.34 16.92 61.71
N VAL A 55 -39.28 17.75 61.75
CA VAL A 55 -39.18 18.97 62.59
C VAL A 55 -37.76 19.56 62.53
N THR A 56 -37.78 20.87 62.34
CA THR A 56 -36.74 21.89 62.27
C THR A 56 -35.99 22.14 63.59
N THR A 57 -34.70 22.43 63.52
CA THR A 57 -34.04 23.73 63.90
C THR A 57 -32.51 23.60 63.85
N GLY A 58 -31.84 24.53 63.14
CA GLY A 58 -30.41 24.85 63.37
C GLY A 58 -30.26 25.99 64.40
N PRO A 59 -29.09 26.66 64.54
CA PRO A 59 -27.81 26.42 63.86
C PRO A 59 -26.54 26.49 64.76
N ASN A 60 -25.40 26.10 64.14
CA ASN A 60 -23.99 26.50 64.37
C ASN A 60 -23.34 26.32 65.77
N GLU A 61 -22.21 25.63 65.86
CA GLU A 61 -20.85 26.14 65.59
C GLU A 61 -19.81 25.00 65.68
N ASP A 62 -18.73 25.17 64.91
CA ASP A 62 -17.67 24.21 64.60
C ASP A 62 -16.79 23.77 65.79
N ALA A 63 -16.40 22.48 65.81
CA ALA A 63 -15.00 22.03 65.89
C ALA A 63 -14.88 20.50 66.04
N ASN A 64 -14.25 19.87 65.04
CA ASN A 64 -13.48 18.62 65.06
C ASN A 64 -13.83 17.54 66.10
N GLN A 65 -14.34 16.41 65.60
CA GLN A 65 -13.75 15.11 65.90
C GLN A 65 -14.05 14.12 64.77
N ASP A 66 -12.97 13.53 64.26
CA ASP A 66 -12.96 12.32 63.46
C ASP A 66 -13.71 11.20 64.16
N GLU A 67 -14.67 10.61 63.45
CA GLU A 67 -14.95 9.17 63.34
C GLU A 67 -16.43 8.97 62.97
N GLU A 68 -16.71 8.52 61.75
CA GLU A 68 -17.82 7.58 61.57
C GLU A 68 -17.65 6.74 60.30
N LYS A 69 -17.34 5.46 60.54
CA LYS A 69 -17.71 4.36 59.64
C LYS A 69 -19.22 4.36 59.47
N GLN A 70 -19.71 4.36 58.24
CA GLN A 70 -20.98 3.77 57.76
C GLN A 70 -21.15 4.16 56.28
N GLY A 71 -21.67 3.37 55.34
CA GLY A 71 -22.26 2.05 55.35
C GLY A 71 -22.42 1.57 53.90
N GLY A 72 -22.40 0.25 53.71
CA GLY A 72 -22.56 -0.40 52.40
C GLY A 72 -24.01 -0.41 51.91
N GLY A 73 -24.56 0.77 51.60
CA GLY A 73 -25.76 0.90 50.77
C GLY A 73 -25.39 1.27 49.33
N PRO A 74 -26.22 0.94 48.31
CA PRO A 74 -25.99 1.45 46.96
C PRO A 74 -25.99 3.00 47.01
N PRO A 75 -25.05 3.66 46.32
CA PRO A 75 -24.90 5.11 46.42
C PRO A 75 -26.20 5.81 46.02
N THR A 76 -26.67 6.75 46.85
CA THR A 76 -27.86 7.55 46.54
C THR A 76 -27.59 8.45 45.33
N PRO A 77 -28.54 8.61 44.39
CA PRO A 77 -28.37 9.52 43.26
C PRO A 77 -28.16 10.95 43.75
N VAL A 78 -27.16 11.63 43.18
CA VAL A 78 -26.80 13.02 43.53
C VAL A 78 -26.99 13.94 42.33
N GLY A 79 -27.19 15.23 42.59
CA GLY A 79 -27.29 16.24 41.53
C GLY A 79 -25.99 16.37 40.72
N PHE A 80 -26.10 16.80 39.45
CA PHE A 80 -24.95 16.88 38.53
C PHE A 80 -23.78 17.71 39.08
N TRP A 81 -24.05 18.76 39.86
CA TRP A 81 -23.05 19.67 40.42
C TRP A 81 -22.49 19.25 41.79
N ASP A 82 -22.91 18.11 42.34
CA ASP A 82 -22.43 17.61 43.63
C ASP A 82 -20.88 17.48 43.60
N PRO A 83 -20.16 17.96 44.63
CA PRO A 83 -18.70 17.90 44.69
C PRO A 83 -18.13 16.48 44.51
N ARG A 84 -18.87 15.44 44.92
CA ARG A 84 -18.47 14.03 44.77
C ARG A 84 -18.37 13.58 43.31
N LEU A 85 -19.06 14.25 42.39
CA LEU A 85 -19.00 13.98 40.96
C LEU A 85 -17.94 14.82 40.22
N SER A 86 -17.15 15.65 40.91
CA SER A 86 -16.16 16.53 40.26
C SER A 86 -15.16 15.78 39.38
N HIS A 87 -14.65 14.63 39.85
CA HIS A 87 -13.77 13.76 39.07
C HIS A 87 -14.47 13.17 37.84
N VAL A 88 -15.70 12.68 38.01
CA VAL A 88 -16.52 12.09 36.94
C VAL A 88 -16.87 13.15 35.88
N ARG A 89 -17.25 14.37 36.27
CA ARG A 89 -17.50 15.48 35.34
C ARG A 89 -16.27 15.81 34.51
N LYS A 90 -15.09 15.88 35.14
CA LYS A 90 -13.83 16.16 34.45
C LYS A 90 -13.50 15.07 33.44
N GLU A 91 -13.63 13.80 33.83
CA GLU A 91 -13.41 12.66 32.94
C GLU A 91 -14.43 12.64 31.79
N ALA A 92 -15.72 12.86 32.07
CA ALA A 92 -16.77 12.92 31.08
C ALA A 92 -16.56 14.07 30.08
N MET A 93 -16.24 15.28 30.54
CA MET A 93 -15.94 16.40 29.65
C MET A 93 -14.67 16.18 28.84
N THR A 94 -13.65 15.53 29.41
CA THR A 94 -12.44 15.19 28.67
C THR A 94 -12.75 14.20 27.56
N LYS A 95 -13.47 13.11 27.86
CA LYS A 95 -13.88 12.12 26.86
C LYS A 95 -14.82 12.72 25.80
N TRP A 96 -15.77 13.55 26.21
CA TRP A 96 -16.68 14.25 25.31
C TRP A 96 -15.93 15.21 24.38
N THR A 97 -14.99 15.98 24.90
CA THR A 97 -14.18 16.93 24.10
C THR A 97 -13.31 16.18 23.10
N ILE A 98 -12.60 15.13 23.54
CA ILE A 98 -11.75 14.31 22.65
C ILE A 98 -12.59 13.63 21.57
N THR A 99 -13.74 13.06 21.94
CA THR A 99 -14.64 12.40 20.99
C THR A 99 -15.19 13.41 19.97
N THR A 100 -15.64 14.57 20.43
CA THR A 100 -16.15 15.64 19.56
C THR A 100 -15.06 16.16 18.62
N ALA A 101 -13.86 16.42 19.12
CA ALA A 101 -12.73 16.83 18.29
C ALA A 101 -12.36 15.75 17.24
N GLY A 102 -12.39 14.47 17.65
CA GLY A 102 -12.17 13.34 16.74
C GLY A 102 -13.22 13.24 15.64
N LEU A 103 -14.51 13.41 15.98
CA LEU A 103 -15.61 13.44 15.02
C LEU A 103 -15.52 14.64 14.08
N MET A 104 -15.16 15.82 14.59
CA MET A 104 -14.92 17.01 13.76
C MET A 104 -13.80 16.78 12.75
N ALA A 105 -12.67 16.21 13.18
CA ALA A 105 -11.56 15.87 12.30
C ALA A 105 -11.97 14.83 11.24
N PHE A 106 -12.74 13.81 11.65
CA PHE A 106 -13.26 12.80 10.72
C PHE A 106 -14.20 13.40 9.67
N ILE A 107 -15.13 14.26 10.08
CA ILE A 107 -16.05 14.95 9.18
C ILE A 107 -15.25 15.79 8.18
N LEU A 108 -14.29 16.59 8.63
CA LEU A 108 -13.45 17.40 7.75
C LEU A 108 -12.64 16.53 6.76
N ALA A 109 -12.17 15.37 7.20
CA ALA A 109 -11.37 14.47 6.36
C ALA A 109 -12.20 13.68 5.33
N VAL A 110 -13.37 13.16 5.73
CA VAL A 110 -14.17 12.27 4.88
C VAL A 110 -15.19 13.05 4.06
N LEU A 111 -15.87 14.03 4.66
CA LEU A 111 -16.90 14.79 3.95
C LEU A 111 -16.30 15.69 2.86
N SER A 112 -15.04 16.13 3.03
CA SER A 112 -14.32 16.86 1.97
C SER A 112 -14.12 16.03 0.71
N LEU A 113 -14.12 14.69 0.78
CA LEU A 113 -14.08 13.83 -0.42
C LEU A 113 -15.35 13.97 -1.25
N TYR A 114 -16.50 14.21 -0.63
CA TYR A 114 -17.75 14.43 -1.37
C TYR A 114 -17.75 15.80 -2.05
N PHE A 115 -17.39 16.86 -1.32
CA PHE A 115 -17.30 18.21 -1.89
C PHE A 115 -16.19 18.35 -2.94
N GLY A 116 -15.10 17.59 -2.79
CA GLY A 116 -13.97 17.60 -3.71
C GLY A 116 -14.27 16.96 -5.07
N ALA A 117 -15.30 16.12 -5.19
CA ALA A 117 -15.66 15.44 -6.43
C ALA A 117 -15.97 16.45 -7.55
N LEU A 118 -16.72 17.50 -7.20
CA LEU A 118 -17.09 18.57 -8.12
C LEU A 118 -16.09 19.74 -8.16
N TYR A 119 -14.98 19.64 -7.43
CA TYR A 119 -13.96 20.67 -7.44
C TYR A 119 -13.24 20.67 -8.80
N HIS A 120 -13.18 21.81 -9.48
CA HIS A 120 -12.58 21.96 -10.82
C HIS A 120 -13.32 21.34 -12.02
N VAL A 121 -14.60 20.96 -11.88
CA VAL A 121 -15.40 20.45 -13.03
C VAL A 121 -15.31 21.39 -14.24
N GLU A 122 -15.44 22.70 -14.04
CA GLU A 122 -15.33 23.69 -15.12
C GLU A 122 -14.05 23.53 -15.95
N LYS A 123 -12.90 23.29 -15.30
CA LYS A 123 -11.60 23.12 -15.98
C LYS A 123 -11.52 21.79 -16.73
N ASN A 124 -12.26 20.79 -16.28
CA ASN A 124 -12.26 19.45 -16.85
C ASN A 124 -13.35 19.26 -17.92
N LEU A 125 -14.22 20.24 -18.18
CA LEU A 125 -15.27 20.14 -19.20
C LEU A 125 -14.76 19.72 -20.59
N SER A 126 -13.50 19.99 -20.89
CA SER A 126 -12.85 19.55 -22.13
C SER A 126 -12.75 18.01 -22.29
N SER A 127 -12.93 17.23 -21.22
CA SER A 127 -13.03 15.76 -21.30
C SER A 127 -14.37 15.28 -21.86
N LEU A 128 -15.41 16.12 -21.78
CA LEU A 128 -16.72 15.86 -22.38
C LEU A 128 -16.65 16.19 -23.88
N VAL A 129 -16.19 15.23 -24.67
CA VAL A 129 -15.96 15.42 -26.10
C VAL A 129 -17.28 15.43 -26.90
N VAL A 130 -17.48 16.47 -27.69
CA VAL A 130 -18.58 16.60 -28.66
C VAL A 130 -18.01 16.66 -30.06
N TYR A 131 -18.44 15.75 -30.94
CA TYR A 131 -17.98 15.75 -32.32
C TYR A 131 -18.72 16.78 -33.17
N VAL A 132 -18.00 17.43 -34.06
CA VAL A 132 -18.56 18.25 -35.14
C VAL A 132 -18.14 17.60 -36.45
N VAL A 133 -19.08 16.94 -37.11
CA VAL A 133 -18.83 16.15 -38.31
C VAL A 133 -19.32 16.89 -39.53
N ASP A 134 -18.38 17.33 -40.37
CA ASP A 134 -18.68 18.06 -41.60
C ASP A 134 -18.84 17.09 -42.78
N MET A 135 -20.08 16.93 -43.26
CA MET A 135 -20.40 16.17 -44.48
C MET A 135 -20.84 17.09 -45.64
N ASP A 136 -20.75 18.41 -45.48
CA ASP A 136 -21.21 19.38 -46.46
C ASP A 136 -20.32 19.36 -47.71
N GLY A 137 -20.94 19.23 -48.88
CA GLY A 137 -20.24 19.09 -50.16
C GLY A 137 -19.48 17.76 -50.38
N GLN A 138 -19.68 16.73 -49.52
CA GLN A 138 -18.90 15.47 -49.57
C GLN A 138 -19.65 14.24 -50.14
N SER A 139 -20.99 14.24 -50.26
CA SER A 139 -21.75 13.10 -50.82
C SER A 139 -22.90 13.49 -51.77
N PRO A 140 -23.25 12.65 -52.78
CA PRO A 140 -24.28 12.96 -53.75
C PRO A 140 -25.69 13.09 -53.14
N PRO A 141 -26.60 13.87 -53.75
CA PRO A 141 -26.41 14.68 -54.95
C PRO A 141 -25.59 15.94 -54.63
N TYR A 142 -24.34 15.97 -55.12
CA TYR A 142 -23.44 17.10 -54.95
C TYR A 142 -24.07 18.30 -55.63
N ASP A 143 -23.69 19.50 -55.20
CA ASP A 143 -24.00 20.67 -55.99
C ASP A 143 -23.39 20.55 -57.39
N THR A 144 -24.22 20.23 -58.39
CA THR A 144 -23.83 20.20 -59.79
C THR A 144 -23.51 21.58 -60.36
N ALA A 145 -23.76 22.66 -59.59
CA ALA A 145 -23.48 24.04 -59.97
C ALA A 145 -22.14 24.59 -59.44
N GLY A 146 -21.39 23.83 -58.62
CA GLY A 146 -20.01 24.16 -58.23
C GLY A 146 -19.85 25.26 -57.17
N HIS A 147 -20.87 25.56 -56.37
CA HIS A 147 -20.75 26.49 -55.24
C HIS A 147 -19.91 25.86 -54.11
N ALA A 148 -19.06 26.67 -53.48
CA ALA A 148 -18.24 26.22 -52.36
C ALA A 148 -19.12 25.95 -51.11
N PRO A 149 -18.83 24.90 -50.31
CA PRO A 149 -19.49 24.66 -49.03
C PRO A 149 -19.32 25.85 -48.08
N LEU A 150 -20.41 26.27 -47.43
CA LEU A 150 -20.47 27.40 -46.50
C LEU A 150 -20.81 26.94 -45.08
N VAL A 151 -21.88 26.15 -44.92
CA VAL A 151 -22.43 25.74 -43.62
C VAL A 151 -21.41 24.91 -42.83
N GLY A 152 -20.84 23.88 -43.47
CA GLY A 152 -19.85 22.99 -42.85
C GLY A 152 -18.63 23.72 -42.28
N PRO A 153 -17.88 24.48 -43.12
CA PRO A 153 -16.69 25.21 -42.68
C PRO A 153 -16.95 26.23 -41.56
N LEU A 154 -18.11 26.94 -41.58
CA LEU A 154 -18.42 27.93 -40.55
C LEU A 154 -18.71 27.31 -39.19
N ILE A 155 -19.44 26.20 -39.16
CA ILE A 155 -19.72 25.48 -37.90
C ILE A 155 -18.45 24.83 -37.37
N ALA A 156 -17.62 24.26 -38.25
CA ALA A 156 -16.32 23.71 -37.89
C ALA A 156 -15.37 24.79 -37.34
N ASP A 157 -15.35 25.99 -37.93
CA ASP A 157 -14.54 27.12 -37.47
C ASP A 157 -15.00 27.68 -36.12
N LEU A 158 -16.33 27.73 -35.89
CA LEU A 158 -16.88 28.09 -34.59
C LEU A 158 -16.37 27.15 -33.49
N ALA A 159 -16.40 25.84 -33.73
CA ALA A 159 -15.90 24.84 -32.80
C ALA A 159 -14.41 25.01 -32.49
N ARG A 160 -13.58 25.25 -33.52
CA ARG A 160 -12.15 25.55 -33.35
C ARG A 160 -11.92 26.83 -32.56
N THR A 161 -12.71 27.87 -32.82
CA THR A 161 -12.62 29.17 -32.13
C THR A 161 -12.96 29.03 -30.64
N MET A 162 -13.97 28.23 -30.31
CA MET A 162 -14.34 27.99 -28.90
C MET A 162 -13.26 27.24 -28.13
N VAL A 163 -12.54 26.31 -28.77
CA VAL A 163 -11.37 25.66 -28.15
C VAL A 163 -10.20 26.65 -28.02
N ALA A 164 -10.00 27.51 -29.02
CA ALA A 164 -8.91 28.47 -29.05
C ALA A 164 -9.09 29.67 -28.09
N SER A 165 -10.31 29.97 -27.64
CA SER A 165 -10.60 31.11 -26.75
C SER A 165 -9.96 30.99 -25.36
N GLY A 166 -9.55 29.78 -24.96
CA GLY A 166 -8.96 29.50 -23.64
C GLY A 166 -9.97 29.57 -22.49
N THR A 167 -11.25 29.84 -22.76
CA THR A 167 -12.32 29.73 -21.78
C THR A 167 -12.71 28.26 -21.59
N PRO A 168 -12.98 27.79 -20.37
CA PRO A 168 -13.40 26.41 -20.17
C PRO A 168 -14.67 26.10 -20.99
N THR A 169 -14.58 25.10 -21.86
CA THR A 169 -15.64 24.67 -22.77
C THR A 169 -15.57 23.15 -22.94
N LEU A 170 -16.54 22.58 -23.67
CA LEU A 170 -16.56 21.17 -24.02
C LEU A 170 -15.38 20.79 -24.93
N GLY A 171 -15.03 19.52 -24.98
CA GLY A 171 -14.01 19.02 -25.90
C GLY A 171 -14.54 18.99 -27.33
N TRP A 172 -14.40 20.07 -28.10
CA TRP A 172 -14.89 20.07 -29.49
C TRP A 172 -13.95 19.29 -30.43
N GLY A 173 -14.40 18.14 -30.92
CA GLY A 173 -13.68 17.30 -31.88
C GLY A 173 -14.20 17.51 -33.30
N VAL A 174 -13.51 18.31 -34.11
CA VAL A 174 -13.91 18.54 -35.52
C VAL A 174 -13.37 17.39 -36.39
N LEU A 175 -14.26 16.59 -36.97
CA LEU A 175 -13.92 15.43 -37.78
C LEU A 175 -14.48 15.58 -39.21
N PRO A 176 -13.74 15.17 -40.24
CA PRO A 176 -14.28 15.14 -41.60
C PRO A 176 -15.30 13.99 -41.74
N GLY A 177 -16.33 14.20 -42.57
CA GLY A 177 -17.36 13.20 -42.86
C GLY A 177 -16.81 11.86 -43.40
N SER A 178 -15.65 11.89 -44.05
CA SER A 178 -14.95 10.69 -44.53
C SER A 178 -14.62 9.69 -43.43
N THR A 179 -14.43 10.14 -42.19
CA THR A 179 -14.21 9.29 -41.01
C THR A 179 -15.37 8.31 -40.77
N PHE A 180 -16.58 8.70 -41.18
CA PHE A 180 -17.82 7.97 -40.98
C PHE A 180 -18.45 7.55 -42.31
N ASN A 181 -17.63 7.39 -43.36
CA ASN A 181 -18.08 7.07 -44.73
C ASN A 181 -19.18 8.03 -45.26
N ASN A 182 -19.20 9.28 -44.78
CA ASN A 182 -20.23 10.28 -45.05
C ASN A 182 -21.67 9.82 -44.72
N ASP A 183 -21.82 8.92 -43.75
CA ASP A 183 -23.12 8.41 -43.29
C ASP A 183 -23.44 8.92 -41.88
N PRO A 184 -24.48 9.76 -41.70
CA PRO A 184 -24.92 10.22 -40.38
C PRO A 184 -25.26 9.09 -39.41
N ILE A 185 -25.67 7.91 -39.91
CA ILE A 185 -25.97 6.75 -39.06
C ILE A 185 -24.71 6.20 -38.40
N GLN A 186 -23.55 6.24 -39.06
CA GLN A 186 -22.28 5.85 -38.45
C GLN A 186 -21.85 6.81 -37.34
N VAL A 187 -22.21 8.10 -37.45
CA VAL A 187 -21.99 9.06 -36.35
C VAL A 187 -22.89 8.72 -35.15
N ARG A 188 -24.15 8.33 -35.39
CA ARG A 188 -25.03 7.85 -34.30
C ARG A 188 -24.46 6.61 -33.61
N GLN A 189 -23.87 5.70 -34.38
CA GLN A 189 -23.20 4.53 -33.82
C GLN A 189 -22.00 4.92 -32.93
N ALA A 190 -21.21 5.91 -33.33
CA ALA A 190 -20.08 6.39 -32.53
C ALA A 190 -20.55 7.01 -31.19
N VAL A 191 -21.63 7.80 -31.21
CA VAL A 191 -22.26 8.33 -29.98
C VAL A 191 -22.79 7.19 -29.10
N PHE A 192 -23.43 6.17 -29.70
CA PHE A 192 -23.89 4.99 -28.97
C PHE A 192 -22.74 4.21 -28.32
N ASN A 193 -21.61 4.04 -29.02
CA ASN A 193 -20.42 3.35 -28.52
C ASN A 193 -19.60 4.14 -27.50
N PHE A 194 -20.06 5.34 -27.12
CA PHE A 194 -19.39 6.26 -26.18
C PHE A 194 -18.07 6.86 -26.68
N ASP A 195 -17.84 6.88 -28.00
CA ASP A 195 -16.68 7.56 -28.61
C ASP A 195 -16.75 9.09 -28.42
N ALA A 196 -17.97 9.62 -28.33
CA ALA A 196 -18.27 11.01 -27.97
C ALA A 196 -19.53 11.08 -27.09
N TRP A 197 -19.69 12.18 -26.35
CA TRP A 197 -20.88 12.46 -25.55
C TRP A 197 -22.08 12.90 -26.39
N ALA A 198 -21.80 13.66 -27.46
CA ALA A 198 -22.76 14.07 -28.45
C ALA A 198 -22.05 14.33 -29.78
N ALA A 199 -22.83 14.45 -30.86
CA ALA A 199 -22.32 14.81 -32.15
C ALA A 199 -23.24 15.81 -32.86
N ILE A 200 -22.65 16.88 -33.39
CA ILE A 200 -23.26 17.80 -34.33
C ILE A 200 -22.85 17.34 -35.73
N VAL A 201 -23.82 16.87 -36.51
CA VAL A 201 -23.61 16.43 -37.89
C VAL A 201 -24.13 17.51 -38.82
N ILE A 202 -23.25 18.06 -39.65
CA ILE A 202 -23.67 18.89 -40.78
C ILE A 202 -24.05 17.93 -41.90
N ASN A 203 -25.31 17.96 -42.32
CA ASN A 203 -25.80 16.99 -43.28
C ASN A 203 -25.15 17.19 -44.66
N PRO A 204 -25.06 16.11 -45.45
CA PRO A 204 -24.78 16.23 -46.87
C PRO A 204 -25.64 17.30 -47.53
N ASN A 205 -25.01 18.15 -48.34
CA ASN A 205 -25.68 19.15 -49.17
C ASN A 205 -26.41 20.25 -48.38
N ALA A 206 -26.07 20.49 -47.11
CA ALA A 206 -26.64 21.60 -46.33
C ALA A 206 -26.50 22.95 -47.05
N THR A 207 -25.32 23.25 -47.60
CA THR A 207 -25.11 24.47 -48.39
C THR A 207 -25.85 24.42 -49.73
N ALA A 208 -25.80 23.30 -50.43
CA ALA A 208 -26.45 23.16 -51.74
C ALA A 208 -27.99 23.31 -51.63
N MET A 209 -28.60 22.82 -50.55
CA MET A 209 -30.03 22.99 -50.29
C MET A 209 -30.40 24.45 -50.03
N LEU A 210 -29.55 25.23 -49.35
CA LEU A 210 -29.74 26.67 -49.18
C LEU A 210 -29.70 27.42 -50.53
N TYR A 211 -28.70 27.13 -51.36
CA TYR A 211 -28.59 27.68 -52.71
C TYR A 211 -29.80 27.32 -53.56
N SER A 212 -30.17 26.04 -53.61
CA SER A 212 -31.34 25.58 -54.36
C SER A 212 -32.64 26.22 -53.85
N ALA A 213 -32.79 26.42 -52.54
CA ALA A 213 -33.97 27.05 -51.96
C ALA A 213 -34.15 28.49 -52.44
N ILE A 214 -33.08 29.29 -52.46
CA ILE A 214 -33.12 30.68 -52.91
C ILE A 214 -33.13 30.79 -54.44
N GLN A 215 -32.39 29.97 -55.17
CA GLN A 215 -32.35 30.01 -56.64
C GLN A 215 -33.68 29.59 -57.26
N ASN A 216 -34.34 28.55 -56.71
CA ASN A 216 -35.58 28.01 -57.25
C ASN A 216 -36.84 28.55 -56.55
N GLY A 217 -36.70 29.29 -55.44
CA GLY A 217 -37.84 29.73 -54.62
C GLY A 217 -38.60 28.56 -53.99
N ASN A 218 -37.88 27.52 -53.55
CA ASN A 218 -38.46 26.30 -52.98
C ASN A 218 -38.98 26.55 -51.55
N ALA A 219 -40.29 26.82 -51.42
CA ALA A 219 -40.94 27.06 -50.12
C ALA A 219 -40.97 25.81 -49.20
N SER A 220 -40.67 24.62 -49.71
CA SER A 220 -40.59 23.38 -48.92
C SER A 220 -39.24 23.18 -48.22
N TYR A 221 -38.30 24.11 -48.34
CA TYR A 221 -37.04 24.06 -47.59
C TYR A 221 -37.31 24.14 -46.08
N ASP A 222 -36.73 23.18 -45.35
CA ASP A 222 -36.77 23.09 -43.89
C ASP A 222 -35.36 23.31 -43.31
N PRO A 223 -35.14 24.41 -42.56
CA PRO A 223 -33.87 24.66 -41.88
C PRO A 223 -33.41 23.52 -40.96
N MET A 224 -34.33 22.76 -40.34
CA MET A 224 -33.98 21.64 -39.44
C MET A 224 -33.30 20.47 -40.17
N GLY A 225 -33.41 20.41 -41.51
CA GLY A 225 -32.74 19.42 -42.35
C GLY A 225 -31.27 19.71 -42.60
N ALA A 226 -30.75 20.88 -42.23
CA ALA A 226 -29.36 21.27 -42.49
C ALA A 226 -28.37 20.57 -41.54
N CYS A 227 -28.70 20.48 -40.25
CA CYS A 227 -27.83 19.90 -39.23
C CYS A 227 -28.59 18.96 -38.29
N GLN A 228 -27.86 18.06 -37.62
CA GLN A 228 -28.39 17.15 -36.61
C GLN A 228 -27.58 17.22 -35.32
N LEU A 229 -28.23 17.19 -34.17
CA LEU A 229 -27.62 16.93 -32.86
C LEU A 229 -28.01 15.52 -32.42
N THR A 230 -27.03 14.63 -32.32
CA THR A 230 -27.21 13.27 -31.77
C THR A 230 -26.61 13.17 -30.39
N TYR A 231 -27.33 12.61 -29.43
CA TYR A 231 -26.87 12.48 -28.04
C TYR A 231 -27.57 11.35 -27.29
N ILE A 232 -27.08 11.06 -26.08
CA ILE A 232 -27.67 10.12 -25.13
C ILE A 232 -27.67 10.77 -23.75
N ASP A 233 -28.84 11.20 -23.26
CA ASP A 233 -28.95 11.79 -21.91
C ASP A 233 -28.94 10.73 -20.81
N SER A 234 -29.41 9.51 -21.09
CA SER A 234 -29.40 8.41 -20.10
C SER A 234 -28.01 7.81 -19.80
N ARG A 235 -26.97 8.23 -20.52
CA ARG A 235 -25.57 7.88 -20.23
C ARG A 235 -25.18 8.43 -18.86
N ASP A 236 -25.41 9.72 -18.68
CA ASP A 236 -25.38 10.39 -17.39
C ASP A 236 -26.23 11.66 -17.50
N ASP A 237 -27.36 11.68 -16.79
CA ASP A 237 -28.35 12.74 -16.86
C ASP A 237 -27.83 14.05 -16.27
N THR A 238 -27.04 13.96 -15.20
CA THR A 238 -26.43 15.13 -14.55
C THR A 238 -25.47 15.82 -15.50
N ASN A 239 -24.54 15.06 -16.13
CA ASN A 239 -23.61 15.63 -17.09
C ASN A 239 -24.30 16.27 -18.30
N TRP A 240 -25.35 15.61 -18.80
CA TRP A 240 -26.09 16.14 -19.93
C TRP A 240 -26.79 17.45 -19.59
N TYR A 241 -27.60 17.49 -18.53
CA TYR A 241 -28.42 18.66 -18.21
C TYR A 241 -27.63 19.82 -17.60
N ASP A 242 -26.65 19.55 -16.74
CA ASP A 242 -25.94 20.60 -16.00
C ASP A 242 -24.74 21.15 -16.78
N PHE A 243 -24.09 20.35 -17.64
CA PHE A 243 -22.82 20.74 -18.28
C PHE A 243 -22.87 20.76 -19.81
N ILE A 244 -23.43 19.74 -20.47
CA ILE A 244 -23.35 19.62 -21.93
C ILE A 244 -24.44 20.44 -22.63
N SER A 245 -25.70 20.24 -22.25
CA SER A 245 -26.87 20.82 -22.91
C SER A 245 -26.83 22.36 -22.98
N PRO A 246 -26.46 23.10 -21.91
CA PRO A 246 -26.38 24.56 -21.97
C PRO A 246 -25.34 25.06 -22.97
N ILE A 247 -24.16 24.42 -23.00
CA ILE A 247 -23.04 24.81 -23.89
C ILE A 247 -23.34 24.45 -25.35
N VAL A 248 -23.90 23.26 -25.60
CA VAL A 248 -24.32 22.84 -26.95
C VAL A 248 -25.47 23.71 -27.46
N SER A 249 -26.42 24.09 -26.62
CA SER A 249 -27.52 24.98 -27.00
C SER A 249 -27.03 26.39 -27.37
N ALA A 250 -26.06 26.92 -26.59
CA ALA A 250 -25.39 28.18 -26.92
C ALA A 250 -24.61 28.07 -28.24
N PHE A 251 -23.88 26.97 -28.44
CA PHE A 251 -23.17 26.68 -29.69
C PHE A 251 -24.12 26.66 -30.89
N MET A 252 -25.23 25.94 -30.82
CA MET A 252 -26.21 25.85 -31.92
C MET A 252 -26.83 27.21 -32.24
N THR A 253 -27.09 28.03 -31.23
CA THR A 253 -27.63 29.39 -31.39
C THR A 253 -26.63 30.30 -32.11
N GLU A 254 -25.36 30.26 -31.69
CA GLU A 254 -24.27 31.02 -32.31
C GLU A 254 -24.00 30.54 -33.74
N ALA A 255 -23.97 29.23 -33.97
CA ALA A 255 -23.82 28.61 -35.29
C ALA A 255 -24.91 29.08 -36.26
N THR A 256 -26.16 29.04 -35.81
CA THR A 256 -27.32 29.50 -36.60
C THR A 256 -27.18 30.98 -36.95
N THR A 257 -26.76 31.80 -35.99
CA THR A 257 -26.57 33.25 -36.19
C THR A 257 -25.47 33.54 -37.20
N ARG A 258 -24.28 32.94 -37.03
CA ARG A 258 -23.13 33.15 -37.92
C ARG A 258 -23.41 32.72 -39.36
N VAL A 259 -24.01 31.55 -39.53
CA VAL A 259 -24.38 31.05 -40.85
C VAL A 259 -25.44 31.94 -41.49
N GLY A 260 -26.47 32.32 -40.74
CA GLY A 260 -27.53 33.21 -41.22
C GLY A 260 -27.02 34.59 -41.67
N GLU A 261 -26.11 35.20 -40.91
CA GLU A 261 -25.50 36.49 -41.25
C GLU A 261 -24.67 36.43 -42.54
N GLN A 262 -23.72 35.48 -42.64
CA GLN A 262 -22.87 35.34 -43.82
C GLN A 262 -23.66 34.92 -45.05
N TRP A 263 -24.62 34.00 -44.88
CA TRP A 263 -25.52 33.58 -45.95
C TRP A 263 -26.35 34.76 -46.46
N THR A 264 -26.98 35.53 -45.57
CA THR A 264 -27.80 36.69 -45.97
C THR A 264 -26.97 37.74 -46.69
N GLN A 265 -25.75 38.03 -46.23
CA GLN A 265 -24.85 38.95 -46.92
C GLN A 265 -24.55 38.49 -48.36
N MET A 266 -24.27 37.20 -48.54
CA MET A 266 -24.01 36.62 -49.85
C MET A 266 -25.24 36.63 -50.76
N VAL A 267 -26.43 36.33 -50.24
CA VAL A 267 -27.69 36.42 -50.99
C VAL A 267 -27.97 37.87 -51.42
N MET A 268 -27.73 38.84 -50.54
CA MET A 268 -27.88 40.27 -50.88
C MET A 268 -26.86 40.74 -51.92
N GLN A 269 -25.63 40.24 -51.88
CA GLN A 269 -24.63 40.50 -52.92
C GLN A 269 -25.08 39.93 -54.27
N ASN A 270 -25.53 38.67 -54.32
CA ASN A 270 -26.01 38.04 -55.55
C ASN A 270 -27.29 38.70 -56.09
N ALA A 271 -28.13 39.24 -55.21
CA ALA A 271 -29.31 40.03 -55.58
C ALA A 271 -28.98 41.33 -56.33
N THR A 272 -27.75 41.88 -56.21
CA THR A 272 -27.32 43.03 -57.01
C THR A 272 -27.12 42.66 -58.49
N THR A 273 -26.78 41.39 -58.76
CA THR A 273 -26.52 40.88 -60.11
C THR A 273 -27.71 40.16 -60.73
N ASP A 274 -28.62 39.60 -59.92
CA ASP A 274 -29.81 38.88 -60.40
C ASP A 274 -31.07 39.25 -59.58
N ALA A 275 -31.99 39.96 -60.24
CA ALA A 275 -33.26 40.40 -59.64
C ALA A 275 -34.22 39.23 -59.30
N SER A 276 -34.01 38.03 -59.86
CA SER A 276 -34.81 36.85 -59.55
C SER A 276 -34.56 36.33 -58.14
N VAL A 277 -33.34 36.52 -57.61
CA VAL A 277 -32.93 36.12 -56.25
C VAL A 277 -33.77 36.82 -55.18
N VAL A 278 -34.02 38.13 -55.32
CA VAL A 278 -34.86 38.89 -54.36
C VAL A 278 -36.29 38.36 -54.34
N ARG A 279 -36.84 38.05 -55.53
CA ARG A 279 -38.21 37.54 -55.67
C ARG A 279 -38.34 36.14 -55.06
N ASN A 280 -37.34 35.28 -55.27
CA ASN A 280 -37.36 33.92 -54.77
C ASN A 280 -37.07 33.85 -53.26
N ALA A 281 -36.16 34.70 -52.75
CA ALA A 281 -35.90 34.84 -51.33
C ALA A 281 -37.16 35.29 -50.55
N ALA A 282 -37.98 36.17 -51.13
CA ALA A 282 -39.27 36.56 -50.55
C ALA A 282 -40.28 35.38 -50.46
N LYS A 283 -40.14 34.35 -51.29
CA LYS A 283 -40.98 33.13 -51.23
C LYS A 283 -40.48 32.11 -50.20
N VAL A 284 -39.22 32.20 -49.78
CA VAL A 284 -38.58 31.25 -48.85
C VAL A 284 -37.89 32.01 -47.71
N PRO A 285 -38.64 32.80 -46.91
CA PRO A 285 -38.05 33.62 -45.85
C PRO A 285 -37.27 32.80 -44.81
N GLN A 286 -37.66 31.54 -44.58
CA GLN A 286 -36.98 30.63 -43.67
C GLN A 286 -35.58 30.22 -44.12
N ALA A 287 -35.28 30.31 -45.43
CA ALA A 287 -33.94 30.08 -45.96
C ALA A 287 -33.00 31.29 -45.75
N LEU A 288 -33.53 32.45 -45.32
CA LEU A 288 -32.72 33.61 -44.93
C LEU A 288 -32.53 33.67 -43.41
N SER A 289 -33.60 33.50 -42.64
CA SER A 289 -33.58 33.51 -41.18
C SER A 289 -34.54 32.45 -40.65
N PRO A 290 -34.06 31.41 -39.93
CA PRO A 290 -32.70 31.22 -39.41
C PRO A 290 -31.67 30.68 -40.43
N ALA A 291 -32.06 30.44 -41.69
CA ALA A 291 -31.28 29.74 -42.73
C ALA A 291 -31.02 28.26 -42.41
N ILE A 292 -30.39 27.94 -41.30
CA ILE A 292 -30.15 26.56 -40.84
C ILE A 292 -30.82 26.31 -39.49
N GLY A 293 -30.88 25.04 -39.10
CA GLY A 293 -31.07 24.65 -37.73
C GLY A 293 -30.82 23.15 -37.51
N PHE A 294 -31.15 22.68 -36.31
CA PHE A 294 -30.65 21.41 -35.79
C PHE A 294 -31.80 20.49 -35.41
N SER A 295 -31.95 19.39 -36.14
CA SER A 295 -32.80 18.28 -35.73
C SER A 295 -32.15 17.52 -34.55
N GLN A 296 -32.92 17.17 -33.53
CA GLN A 296 -32.41 16.54 -32.32
C GLN A 296 -32.76 15.05 -32.27
N PHE A 297 -31.76 14.21 -32.04
CA PHE A 297 -31.88 12.76 -31.99
C PHE A 297 -31.28 12.23 -30.68
N ASN A 298 -32.15 12.05 -29.68
CA ASN A 298 -31.78 11.34 -28.47
C ASN A 298 -31.88 9.83 -28.72
N LEU A 299 -30.75 9.13 -28.76
CA LEU A 299 -30.74 7.70 -29.01
C LEU A 299 -31.34 6.93 -27.83
N ARG A 300 -31.09 7.37 -26.59
CA ARG A 300 -31.57 6.73 -25.36
C ARG A 300 -32.02 7.79 -24.33
N PRO A 301 -33.32 8.12 -24.29
CA PRO A 301 -33.86 9.06 -23.34
C PRO A 301 -33.82 8.53 -21.90
N PHE A 302 -33.50 9.40 -20.95
CA PHE A 302 -33.58 9.11 -19.52
C PHE A 302 -35.05 9.10 -19.05
N TYR A 303 -35.75 8.04 -19.44
CA TYR A 303 -37.17 7.82 -19.20
C TYR A 303 -37.44 6.32 -19.02
N PRO A 304 -38.38 5.91 -18.14
CA PRO A 304 -39.26 6.74 -17.31
C PRO A 304 -38.58 7.21 -16.00
N TYR A 305 -38.98 8.37 -15.48
CA TYR A 305 -38.33 9.02 -14.32
C TYR A 305 -38.38 8.20 -13.03
N GLN A 306 -39.28 7.23 -12.92
CA GLN A 306 -39.38 6.26 -11.84
C GLN A 306 -38.09 5.45 -11.67
N VAL A 307 -37.24 5.38 -12.70
CA VAL A 307 -35.94 4.71 -12.68
C VAL A 307 -34.89 5.46 -11.86
N ILE A 308 -35.03 6.78 -11.62
CA ILE A 308 -34.04 7.61 -10.92
C ILE A 308 -33.49 6.96 -9.64
N PRO A 309 -34.31 6.45 -8.70
CA PRO A 309 -33.80 5.83 -7.48
C PRO A 309 -32.93 4.59 -7.73
N SER A 310 -33.15 3.89 -8.84
CA SER A 310 -32.41 2.66 -9.21
C SER A 310 -31.01 2.95 -9.77
N VAL A 311 -30.71 4.19 -10.14
CA VAL A 311 -29.42 4.61 -10.73
C VAL A 311 -28.75 5.77 -9.99
N SER A 312 -29.30 6.19 -8.84
CA SER A 312 -28.79 7.31 -8.04
C SER A 312 -28.81 6.99 -6.54
N ILE A 313 -29.32 7.91 -5.70
CA ILE A 313 -29.34 7.85 -4.23
C ILE A 313 -29.97 6.56 -3.69
N GLY A 314 -30.93 5.97 -4.40
CA GLY A 314 -31.55 4.72 -3.96
C GLY A 314 -30.58 3.53 -3.92
N LEU A 315 -29.44 3.57 -4.61
CA LEU A 315 -28.37 2.58 -4.49
C LEU A 315 -27.57 2.69 -3.19
N ILE A 316 -27.67 3.82 -2.45
CA ILE A 316 -27.11 3.93 -1.10
C ILE A 316 -27.78 2.91 -0.16
N TYR A 317 -29.07 2.63 -0.35
CA TYR A 317 -29.76 1.61 0.45
C TYR A 317 -29.14 0.22 0.28
N LEU A 318 -28.57 -0.09 -0.88
CA LEU A 318 -27.89 -1.36 -1.12
C LEU A 318 -26.64 -1.48 -0.22
N ILE A 319 -25.89 -0.39 -0.03
CA ILE A 319 -24.77 -0.30 0.91
C ILE A 319 -25.28 -0.43 2.36
N ILE A 320 -26.29 0.37 2.73
CA ILE A 320 -26.82 0.43 4.10
C ILE A 320 -27.38 -0.93 4.53
N LEU A 321 -28.18 -1.58 3.69
CA LEU A 321 -28.74 -2.91 3.95
C LEU A 321 -27.64 -3.97 4.05
N SER A 322 -26.64 -3.91 3.17
CA SER A 322 -25.49 -4.82 3.25
C SER A 322 -24.71 -4.64 4.56
N PHE A 323 -24.56 -3.41 5.06
CA PHE A 323 -23.88 -3.12 6.32
C PHE A 323 -24.68 -3.60 7.54
N PHE A 324 -25.96 -3.25 7.63
CA PHE A 324 -26.79 -3.61 8.78
C PHE A 324 -27.09 -5.11 8.86
N SER A 325 -27.04 -5.82 7.73
CA SER A 325 -27.18 -7.29 7.72
C SER A 325 -26.25 -7.96 8.72
N PHE A 326 -24.98 -7.54 8.81
CA PHE A 326 -24.02 -8.07 9.75
C PHE A 326 -24.50 -7.89 11.20
N SER A 327 -24.91 -6.67 11.57
CA SER A 327 -25.39 -6.36 12.92
C SER A 327 -26.63 -7.17 13.31
N PHE A 328 -27.56 -7.40 12.36
CA PHE A 328 -28.76 -8.20 12.60
C PHE A 328 -28.50 -9.71 12.68
N TYR A 329 -27.57 -10.24 11.89
CA TYR A 329 -27.24 -11.67 11.89
C TYR A 329 -26.21 -12.06 12.96
N LEU A 330 -25.46 -11.10 13.51
CA LEU A 330 -24.44 -11.35 14.52
C LEU A 330 -24.97 -12.10 15.77
N PRO A 331 -26.12 -11.75 16.38
CA PRO A 331 -26.69 -12.53 17.48
C PRO A 331 -27.02 -13.98 17.10
N ILE A 332 -27.41 -14.23 15.85
CA ILE A 332 -27.73 -15.56 15.34
C ILE A 332 -26.44 -16.38 15.20
N HIS A 333 -25.37 -15.78 14.65
CA HIS A 333 -24.07 -16.45 14.58
C HIS A 333 -23.47 -16.73 15.96
N PHE A 334 -23.69 -15.85 16.94
CA PHE A 334 -23.21 -16.04 18.32
C PHE A 334 -23.86 -17.19 19.07
N LYS A 335 -25.07 -17.65 18.68
CA LYS A 335 -25.68 -18.84 19.29
C LYS A 335 -24.75 -20.06 19.15
N TYR A 336 -24.12 -20.25 18.00
CA TYR A 336 -23.18 -21.36 17.77
C TYR A 336 -21.88 -21.28 18.58
N LEU A 337 -21.60 -20.14 19.21
CA LEU A 337 -20.41 -19.89 20.04
C LEU A 337 -20.71 -19.95 21.54
N LYS A 338 -21.94 -19.61 21.97
CA LYS A 338 -22.36 -19.65 23.36
C LYS A 338 -22.79 -21.06 23.75
N PRO A 339 -22.23 -21.65 24.83
CA PRO A 339 -22.64 -22.96 25.31
C PRO A 339 -23.97 -22.87 26.09
N ASP A 340 -25.07 -22.58 25.40
CA ASP A 340 -26.43 -22.62 25.96
C ASP A 340 -27.10 -23.94 25.57
N GLY A 341 -26.69 -25.04 26.22
CA GLY A 341 -27.30 -26.37 26.01
C GLY A 341 -26.82 -27.16 24.77
N HIS A 342 -25.83 -26.65 24.04
CA HIS A 342 -25.17 -27.38 22.93
C HIS A 342 -23.65 -27.14 22.92
N PRO A 343 -22.83 -28.05 22.34
CA PRO A 343 -21.40 -27.82 22.18
C PRO A 343 -21.13 -26.68 21.18
N PRO A 344 -20.02 -25.91 21.34
CA PRO A 344 -19.67 -24.83 20.43
C PRO A 344 -19.20 -25.35 19.06
N LEU A 345 -19.55 -24.64 18.00
CA LEU A 345 -19.20 -24.99 16.62
C LEU A 345 -17.69 -24.80 16.36
N LYS A 346 -17.07 -25.68 15.55
CA LYS A 346 -15.66 -25.51 15.15
C LYS A 346 -15.48 -24.22 14.35
N PHE A 347 -14.40 -23.50 14.61
CA PHE A 347 -14.14 -22.19 13.99
C PHE A 347 -14.19 -22.19 12.45
N HIS A 348 -13.62 -23.18 11.78
CA HIS A 348 -13.68 -23.27 10.31
C HIS A 348 -15.11 -23.52 9.80
N GLN A 349 -15.91 -24.32 10.52
CA GLN A 349 -17.32 -24.54 10.20
C GLN A 349 -18.15 -23.29 10.47
N LEU A 350 -17.79 -22.48 11.47
CA LEU A 350 -18.39 -21.19 11.73
C LEU A 350 -18.10 -20.19 10.61
N ILE A 351 -16.87 -20.15 10.08
CA ILE A 351 -16.53 -19.30 8.92
C ILE A 351 -17.34 -19.72 7.69
N VAL A 352 -17.39 -21.03 7.40
CA VAL A 352 -18.17 -21.55 6.26
C VAL A 352 -19.66 -21.23 6.46
N TRP A 353 -20.20 -21.45 7.66
CA TRP A 353 -21.58 -21.09 8.00
C TRP A 353 -21.86 -19.62 7.77
N ARG A 354 -21.01 -18.72 8.30
CA ARG A 354 -21.17 -17.27 8.12
C ARG A 354 -21.16 -16.90 6.65
N TRP A 355 -20.19 -17.39 5.89
CA TRP A 355 -20.09 -17.07 4.47
C TRP A 355 -21.32 -17.57 3.67
N CYS A 356 -21.74 -18.81 3.89
CA CYS A 356 -22.93 -19.38 3.24
C CYS A 356 -24.22 -18.66 3.66
N ALA A 357 -24.39 -18.37 4.95
CA ALA A 357 -25.57 -17.69 5.48
C ALA A 357 -25.66 -16.24 4.99
N THR A 358 -24.55 -15.49 4.99
CA THR A 358 -24.50 -14.11 4.50
C THR A 358 -24.80 -14.04 3.00
N ILE A 359 -24.18 -14.90 2.18
CA ILE A 359 -24.45 -14.93 0.73
C ILE A 359 -25.92 -15.30 0.45
N SER A 360 -26.47 -16.28 1.17
CA SER A 360 -27.87 -16.67 1.03
C SER A 360 -28.82 -15.54 1.43
N ALA A 361 -28.49 -14.80 2.50
CA ALA A 361 -29.22 -13.61 2.90
C ALA A 361 -29.16 -12.51 1.83
N TYR A 362 -27.98 -12.21 1.29
CA TYR A 362 -27.84 -11.22 0.21
C TYR A 362 -28.60 -11.59 -1.05
N PHE A 363 -28.71 -12.87 -1.39
CA PHE A 363 -29.53 -13.32 -2.50
C PHE A 363 -31.01 -12.93 -2.30
N MET A 364 -31.56 -13.15 -1.10
CA MET A 364 -32.96 -12.81 -0.78
C MET A 364 -33.17 -11.30 -0.59
N LEU A 365 -32.24 -10.61 0.08
CA LEU A 365 -32.33 -9.17 0.31
C LEU A 365 -32.19 -8.36 -0.98
N SER A 366 -31.30 -8.76 -1.88
CA SER A 366 -31.17 -8.13 -3.21
C SER A 366 -32.39 -8.39 -4.09
N LEU A 367 -33.07 -9.54 -3.93
CA LEU A 367 -34.33 -9.82 -4.62
C LEU A 367 -35.42 -8.88 -4.13
N ALA A 368 -35.58 -8.77 -2.80
CA ALA A 368 -36.55 -7.85 -2.20
C ALA A 368 -36.29 -6.39 -2.62
N TYR A 369 -35.02 -5.97 -2.62
CA TYR A 369 -34.62 -4.66 -3.12
C TYR A 369 -35.01 -4.45 -4.59
N SER A 370 -34.72 -5.42 -5.46
CA SER A 370 -34.99 -5.32 -6.89
C SER A 370 -36.49 -5.38 -7.21
N LEU A 371 -37.29 -6.08 -6.39
CA LEU A 371 -38.75 -6.13 -6.52
C LEU A 371 -39.42 -4.77 -6.26
N ILE A 372 -38.78 -3.87 -5.50
CA ILE A 372 -39.28 -2.50 -5.32
C ILE A 372 -39.36 -1.79 -6.68
N SER A 373 -38.34 -1.93 -7.52
CA SER A 373 -38.34 -1.37 -8.88
C SER A 373 -39.54 -1.86 -9.71
N LEU A 374 -39.89 -3.16 -9.60
CA LEU A 374 -41.09 -3.71 -10.24
C LEU A 374 -42.40 -3.17 -9.63
N ALA A 375 -42.46 -3.03 -8.30
CA ALA A 375 -43.65 -2.51 -7.61
C ALA A 375 -43.99 -1.08 -8.02
N PHE A 376 -42.97 -0.28 -8.34
CA PHE A 376 -43.13 1.09 -8.87
C PHE A 376 -43.21 1.16 -10.40
N GLN A 377 -43.62 0.05 -11.04
CA GLN A 377 -43.94 -0.04 -12.46
C GLN A 377 -42.76 0.31 -13.40
N ILE A 378 -41.51 0.10 -12.95
CA ILE A 378 -40.39 0.04 -13.90
C ILE A 378 -40.61 -1.20 -14.75
N ASN A 379 -40.78 -1.00 -16.06
CA ASN A 379 -41.01 -2.09 -16.98
C ASN A 379 -39.69 -2.86 -17.20
N PHE A 380 -39.68 -4.17 -17.03
CA PHE A 380 -38.50 -5.01 -17.30
C PHE A 380 -38.78 -6.03 -18.43
N ALA A 381 -39.96 -5.99 -19.04
CA ALA A 381 -40.37 -6.93 -20.07
C ALA A 381 -41.47 -6.34 -20.96
N GLY A 382 -41.25 -6.31 -22.28
CA GLY A 382 -42.23 -5.76 -23.22
C GLY A 382 -42.09 -4.24 -23.35
N GLY A 383 -40.85 -3.77 -23.38
CA GLY A 383 -40.51 -2.38 -23.68
C GLY A 383 -40.64 -2.07 -25.17
N ASN A 384 -40.14 -0.90 -25.62
CA ASN A 384 -40.03 -0.64 -27.05
C ASN A 384 -38.89 -1.51 -27.60
N PRO A 385 -39.15 -2.51 -28.47
CA PRO A 385 -38.08 -3.38 -28.94
C PRO A 385 -37.09 -2.51 -29.73
N ILE A 386 -35.91 -2.29 -29.16
CA ILE A 386 -34.83 -1.59 -29.83
C ILE A 386 -34.44 -2.45 -31.04
N THR A 387 -34.80 -2.02 -32.25
CA THR A 387 -34.51 -2.79 -33.47
C THR A 387 -33.10 -2.52 -34.01
N SER A 388 -32.48 -1.42 -33.57
CA SER A 388 -31.09 -1.05 -33.89
C SER A 388 -30.49 -0.15 -32.82
N GLU A 389 -29.18 -0.25 -32.62
CA GLU A 389 -28.40 0.60 -31.71
C GLU A 389 -28.51 2.10 -32.08
N THR A 390 -28.63 2.41 -33.38
CA THR A 390 -28.74 3.76 -33.92
C THR A 390 -30.18 4.30 -34.01
N GLN A 391 -31.17 3.50 -33.60
CA GLN A 391 -32.58 3.91 -33.59
C GLN A 391 -32.83 4.92 -32.48
N VAL A 392 -33.59 5.96 -32.81
CA VAL A 392 -34.09 6.97 -31.86
C VAL A 392 -35.27 6.40 -31.09
N THR A 393 -35.16 6.36 -29.77
CA THR A 393 -36.22 5.84 -28.92
C THR A 393 -37.32 6.90 -28.72
N SER A 394 -38.57 6.54 -29.02
CA SER A 394 -39.72 7.41 -28.79
C SER A 394 -40.18 7.37 -27.33
N THR A 395 -40.43 8.54 -26.74
CA THR A 395 -40.97 8.71 -25.37
C THR A 395 -42.51 8.69 -25.32
N ILE A 396 -43.18 8.43 -26.45
CA ILE A 396 -44.64 8.58 -26.59
C ILE A 396 -45.42 7.48 -25.84
N SER A 397 -44.79 6.34 -25.52
CA SER A 397 -45.43 5.27 -24.74
C SER A 397 -44.98 5.30 -23.27
N PRO A 398 -45.91 5.40 -22.30
CA PRO A 398 -45.61 5.51 -20.87
C PRO A 398 -44.93 4.27 -20.25
N TYR A 399 -44.72 3.20 -21.01
CA TYR A 399 -44.07 1.95 -20.58
C TYR A 399 -42.83 1.59 -21.42
N SER A 400 -42.24 2.54 -22.14
CA SER A 400 -41.17 2.29 -23.12
C SER A 400 -39.75 2.53 -22.60
N ASN A 401 -39.32 1.79 -21.60
CA ASN A 401 -37.87 1.64 -21.38
C ASN A 401 -37.32 0.51 -22.23
N ALA A 402 -35.99 0.47 -22.37
CA ALA A 402 -35.30 -0.55 -23.13
C ALA A 402 -35.42 -1.93 -22.46
N ASP A 403 -35.69 -2.98 -23.23
CA ASP A 403 -35.66 -4.36 -22.77
C ASP A 403 -34.59 -5.17 -23.50
N SER A 404 -33.33 -4.75 -23.37
CA SER A 404 -32.17 -5.38 -24.04
C SER A 404 -32.06 -6.90 -23.85
N TYR A 405 -32.65 -7.44 -22.78
CA TYR A 405 -32.67 -8.88 -22.48
C TYR A 405 -34.08 -9.48 -22.52
N GLY A 406 -35.08 -8.77 -23.04
CA GLY A 406 -36.49 -9.15 -23.04
C GLY A 406 -36.96 -9.50 -21.62
N HIS A 407 -37.61 -10.66 -21.45
CA HIS A 407 -38.02 -11.18 -20.15
C HIS A 407 -36.86 -11.47 -19.18
N GLY A 408 -35.61 -11.51 -19.67
CA GLY A 408 -34.40 -11.70 -18.86
C GLY A 408 -33.87 -10.43 -18.19
N THR A 409 -34.42 -9.25 -18.50
CA THR A 409 -33.89 -7.96 -18.00
C THR A 409 -33.98 -7.86 -16.48
N PHE A 410 -35.11 -8.26 -15.88
CA PHE A 410 -35.27 -8.26 -14.42
C PHE A 410 -34.31 -9.24 -13.71
N PRO A 411 -34.19 -10.52 -14.11
CA PRO A 411 -33.18 -11.42 -13.54
C PRO A 411 -31.75 -10.87 -13.61
N VAL A 412 -31.36 -10.24 -14.72
CA VAL A 412 -30.02 -9.64 -14.86
C VAL A 412 -29.84 -8.44 -13.92
N TYR A 413 -30.83 -7.56 -13.81
CA TYR A 413 -30.85 -6.45 -12.85
C TYR A 413 -30.74 -6.93 -11.40
N TRP A 414 -31.50 -7.96 -11.04
CA TRP A 414 -31.41 -8.56 -9.72
C TRP A 414 -30.02 -9.18 -9.46
N MET A 415 -29.46 -9.91 -10.42
CA MET A 415 -28.10 -10.47 -10.27
C MET A 415 -27.05 -9.38 -10.11
N LEU A 416 -27.17 -8.25 -10.81
CA LEU A 416 -26.27 -7.11 -10.62
C LEU A 416 -26.33 -6.60 -9.18
N ASN A 417 -27.54 -6.38 -8.66
CA ASN A 417 -27.75 -5.95 -7.27
C ASN A 417 -27.26 -6.99 -6.26
N PHE A 418 -27.41 -8.28 -6.55
CA PHE A 418 -26.90 -9.38 -5.71
C PHE A 418 -25.37 -9.36 -5.60
N PHE A 419 -24.66 -9.33 -6.74
CA PHE A 419 -23.19 -9.26 -6.74
C PHE A 419 -22.67 -7.94 -6.17
N GLY A 420 -23.37 -6.83 -6.42
CA GLY A 420 -23.11 -5.54 -5.76
C GLY A 420 -23.22 -5.64 -4.24
N MET A 421 -24.28 -6.27 -3.74
CA MET A 421 -24.52 -6.43 -2.30
C MET A 421 -23.47 -7.33 -1.64
N ILE A 422 -23.00 -8.38 -2.33
CA ILE A 422 -21.89 -9.20 -1.85
C ILE A 422 -20.59 -8.38 -1.77
N ALA A 423 -20.24 -7.65 -2.83
CA ALA A 423 -19.00 -6.87 -2.88
C ALA A 423 -18.98 -5.76 -1.79
N LEU A 424 -20.10 -5.07 -1.61
CA LEU A 424 -20.27 -4.03 -0.58
C LEU A 424 -20.35 -4.61 0.84
N GLY A 425 -21.08 -5.70 1.00
CA GLY A 425 -21.39 -6.31 2.29
C GLY A 425 -20.23 -7.09 2.90
N LEU A 426 -19.51 -7.89 2.11
CA LEU A 426 -18.34 -8.62 2.61
C LEU A 426 -17.21 -7.69 3.04
N ALA A 427 -17.03 -6.55 2.36
CA ALA A 427 -16.10 -5.52 2.79
C ALA A 427 -16.48 -4.98 4.18
N CYS A 428 -17.76 -4.67 4.39
CA CYS A 428 -18.28 -4.24 5.68
C CYS A 428 -18.10 -5.29 6.78
N GLU A 429 -18.42 -6.57 6.50
CA GLU A 429 -18.28 -7.65 7.48
C GLU A 429 -16.82 -7.85 7.90
N ASN A 430 -15.89 -7.81 6.95
CA ASN A 430 -14.45 -7.93 7.23
C ASN A 430 -13.94 -6.78 8.10
N VAL A 431 -14.30 -5.53 7.77
CA VAL A 431 -13.86 -4.37 8.52
C VAL A 431 -14.52 -4.30 9.89
N ALA A 432 -15.81 -4.63 10.00
CA ALA A 432 -16.52 -4.68 11.28
C ALA A 432 -15.89 -5.65 12.27
N MET A 433 -15.38 -6.80 11.80
CA MET A 433 -14.65 -7.77 12.63
C MET A 433 -13.29 -7.25 13.13
N ILE A 434 -12.65 -6.35 12.37
CA ILE A 434 -11.35 -5.77 12.72
C ILE A 434 -11.51 -4.57 13.65
N VAL A 435 -12.46 -3.69 13.35
CA VAL A 435 -12.60 -2.37 13.98
C VAL A 435 -13.46 -2.43 15.26
N GLY A 436 -14.53 -3.22 15.27
CA GLY A 436 -15.43 -3.34 16.42
C GLY A 436 -16.29 -2.10 16.71
N GLN A 437 -17.27 -2.27 17.61
CA GLN A 437 -18.15 -1.19 18.07
C GLN A 437 -17.41 -0.24 19.03
N PRO A 438 -17.67 1.09 19.02
CA PRO A 438 -18.67 1.82 18.22
C PRO A 438 -18.16 2.30 16.86
N TRP A 439 -16.88 2.05 16.55
CA TRP A 439 -16.17 2.63 15.39
C TRP A 439 -16.62 2.07 14.04
N THR A 440 -17.31 0.93 14.02
CA THR A 440 -17.97 0.38 12.82
C THR A 440 -18.91 1.40 12.15
N GLY A 441 -19.50 2.34 12.90
CA GLY A 441 -20.32 3.42 12.34
C GLY A 441 -19.52 4.41 11.48
N LEU A 442 -18.26 4.72 11.86
CA LEU A 442 -17.39 5.58 11.05
C LEU A 442 -16.98 4.89 9.75
N TRP A 443 -16.79 3.55 9.77
CA TRP A 443 -16.57 2.78 8.55
C TRP A 443 -17.73 2.92 7.58
N LEU A 444 -18.98 2.80 8.05
CA LEU A 444 -20.15 2.98 7.18
C LEU A 444 -20.14 4.36 6.52
N ILE A 445 -19.87 5.43 7.28
CA ILE A 445 -19.84 6.79 6.73
C ILE A 445 -18.76 6.91 5.66
N PHE A 446 -17.53 6.47 5.95
CA PHE A 446 -16.44 6.45 4.97
C PHE A 446 -16.80 5.64 3.73
N TRP A 447 -17.37 4.45 3.93
CA TRP A 447 -17.72 3.52 2.87
C TRP A 447 -18.80 4.07 1.94
N VAL A 448 -19.84 4.68 2.51
CA VAL A 448 -20.90 5.36 1.75
C VAL A 448 -20.33 6.55 0.98
N ILE A 449 -19.61 7.46 1.65
CA ILE A 449 -19.13 8.71 1.03
C ILE A 449 -18.17 8.42 -0.13
N THR A 450 -17.22 7.50 0.04
CA THR A 450 -16.24 7.19 -1.02
C THR A 450 -16.87 6.50 -2.24
N ASN A 451 -17.82 5.57 -2.02
CA ASN A 451 -18.56 4.94 -3.11
C ASN A 451 -19.47 5.95 -3.82
N VAL A 452 -20.23 6.76 -3.08
CA VAL A 452 -21.14 7.75 -3.65
C VAL A 452 -20.40 8.80 -4.47
N SER A 453 -19.28 9.32 -3.94
CA SER A 453 -18.51 10.37 -4.63
C SER A 453 -18.06 9.92 -6.02
N THR A 454 -17.72 8.65 -6.21
CA THR A 454 -17.16 8.14 -7.48
C THR A 454 -18.14 7.36 -8.37
N ALA A 455 -19.36 7.14 -7.88
CA ALA A 455 -20.38 6.37 -8.60
C ALA A 455 -21.48 7.25 -9.18
N PHE A 456 -21.83 8.36 -8.53
CA PHE A 456 -22.90 9.25 -8.99
C PHE A 456 -22.39 10.43 -9.83
N TYR A 457 -21.09 10.74 -9.73
CA TYR A 457 -20.43 11.70 -10.58
C TYR A 457 -19.52 10.98 -11.57
N ASP A 458 -19.44 11.52 -12.78
CA ASP A 458 -18.60 10.94 -13.81
C ASP A 458 -17.13 11.26 -13.57
N ILE A 459 -16.33 10.20 -13.40
CA ILE A 459 -14.89 10.27 -13.11
C ILE A 459 -14.13 11.05 -14.21
N ASP A 460 -14.67 11.16 -15.42
CA ASP A 460 -14.05 11.91 -16.52
C ASP A 460 -14.00 13.42 -16.28
N ILE A 461 -14.92 13.98 -15.49
CA ILE A 461 -14.95 15.42 -15.13
C ILE A 461 -14.45 15.70 -13.71
N GLU A 462 -14.32 14.67 -12.88
CA GLU A 462 -13.73 14.78 -11.55
C GLU A 462 -12.21 15.07 -11.61
N PRO A 463 -11.62 15.61 -10.53
CA PRO A 463 -10.17 15.64 -10.39
C PRO A 463 -9.55 14.25 -10.57
N ALA A 464 -8.39 14.17 -11.23
CA ALA A 464 -7.69 12.90 -11.46
C ALA A 464 -7.42 12.07 -10.19
N PHE A 465 -7.48 12.70 -9.01
CA PHE A 465 -7.50 12.03 -7.71
C PHE A 465 -8.56 10.93 -7.64
N TYR A 466 -9.78 11.15 -8.13
CA TYR A 466 -10.92 10.23 -7.99
C TYR A 466 -10.88 9.00 -8.90
N ARG A 467 -9.82 8.82 -9.70
CA ARG A 467 -9.64 7.63 -10.55
C ARG A 467 -9.56 6.31 -9.77
N TRP A 468 -9.35 6.34 -8.45
CA TRP A 468 -9.52 5.15 -7.60
C TRP A 468 -10.98 4.67 -7.55
N GLY A 469 -11.95 5.50 -7.95
CA GLY A 469 -13.36 5.18 -8.08
C GLY A 469 -13.66 3.96 -8.94
N TYR A 470 -12.84 3.71 -9.97
CA TYR A 470 -12.90 2.50 -10.80
C TYR A 470 -12.60 1.21 -10.01
N VAL A 471 -12.16 1.30 -8.76
CA VAL A 471 -12.03 0.10 -7.90
C VAL A 471 -13.32 -0.14 -7.13
N TRP A 472 -14.17 0.86 -6.93
CA TRP A 472 -15.31 0.72 -6.03
C TRP A 472 -16.51 0.00 -6.66
N PRO A 473 -17.19 -0.86 -5.89
CA PRO A 473 -18.27 -1.69 -6.42
C PRO A 473 -19.49 -0.87 -6.82
N LEU A 474 -19.79 0.25 -6.12
CA LEU A 474 -20.99 1.03 -6.43
C LEU A 474 -20.94 1.65 -7.84
N HIS A 475 -19.77 2.07 -8.31
CA HIS A 475 -19.57 2.59 -9.68
C HIS A 475 -20.09 1.60 -10.73
N TYR A 476 -19.71 0.33 -10.60
CA TYR A 476 -20.15 -0.73 -11.53
C TYR A 476 -21.62 -1.11 -11.38
N VAL A 477 -22.20 -0.95 -10.19
CA VAL A 477 -23.64 -1.15 -9.98
C VAL A 477 -24.44 -0.03 -10.63
N VAL A 478 -23.99 1.24 -10.54
CA VAL A 478 -24.64 2.38 -11.21
C VAL A 478 -24.55 2.22 -12.73
N GLU A 479 -23.35 2.00 -13.27
CA GLU A 479 -23.13 1.85 -14.72
C GLU A 479 -23.90 0.65 -15.28
N GLY A 480 -23.85 -0.50 -14.60
CA GLY A 480 -24.60 -1.69 -15.01
C GLY A 480 -26.11 -1.47 -14.95
N SER A 481 -26.62 -0.73 -13.95
CA SER A 481 -28.05 -0.44 -13.84
C SER A 481 -28.52 0.49 -14.96
N ARG A 482 -27.74 1.54 -15.31
CA ARG A 482 -28.03 2.42 -16.44
C ARG A 482 -28.06 1.63 -17.76
N GLN A 483 -27.10 0.74 -17.97
CA GLN A 483 -27.05 -0.11 -19.18
C GLN A 483 -28.27 -1.04 -19.31
N ILE A 484 -28.69 -1.67 -18.21
CA ILE A 484 -29.82 -2.60 -18.20
C ILE A 484 -31.14 -1.86 -18.41
N LEU A 485 -31.33 -0.70 -17.76
CA LEU A 485 -32.62 -0.01 -17.72
C LEU A 485 -32.86 0.87 -18.96
N PHE A 486 -31.79 1.44 -19.54
CA PHE A 486 -31.90 2.36 -20.69
C PHE A 486 -31.35 1.76 -21.99
N GLY A 487 -30.77 0.56 -21.99
CA GLY A 487 -30.27 -0.08 -23.21
C GLY A 487 -29.10 0.66 -23.86
N LEU A 488 -28.14 1.06 -23.01
CA LEU A 488 -26.88 1.69 -23.41
C LEU A 488 -25.89 0.66 -23.97
N HIS A 489 -24.73 1.13 -24.45
CA HIS A 489 -23.62 0.27 -24.87
C HIS A 489 -23.23 -0.70 -23.75
N SER A 490 -23.29 -2.01 -24.05
CA SER A 490 -23.18 -3.06 -23.04
C SER A 490 -21.74 -3.28 -22.60
N ARG A 491 -21.48 -2.96 -21.34
CA ARG A 491 -20.25 -3.24 -20.58
C ARG A 491 -20.51 -4.22 -19.43
N ILE A 492 -21.70 -4.82 -19.37
CA ILE A 492 -22.16 -5.62 -18.23
C ILE A 492 -21.22 -6.76 -17.85
N GLY A 493 -20.50 -7.32 -18.84
CA GLY A 493 -19.47 -8.34 -18.61
C GLY A 493 -18.28 -7.82 -17.79
N LEU A 494 -17.86 -6.57 -18.02
CA LEU A 494 -16.85 -5.88 -17.22
C LEU A 494 -17.39 -5.61 -15.80
N ASP A 495 -18.62 -5.11 -15.69
CA ASP A 495 -19.26 -4.77 -14.41
C ASP A 495 -19.31 -6.01 -13.49
N PHE A 496 -19.83 -7.13 -13.99
CA PHE A 496 -19.81 -8.40 -13.25
C PHE A 496 -18.39 -8.91 -12.97
N ALA A 497 -17.46 -8.79 -13.93
CA ALA A 497 -16.10 -9.29 -13.74
C ALA A 497 -15.37 -8.58 -12.60
N VAL A 498 -15.53 -7.25 -12.48
CA VAL A 498 -14.91 -6.46 -11.40
C VAL A 498 -15.58 -6.78 -10.06
N LEU A 499 -16.91 -6.80 -10.00
CA LEU A 499 -17.66 -7.17 -8.79
C LEU A 499 -17.26 -8.57 -8.30
N ILE A 500 -17.18 -9.57 -9.19
CA ILE A 500 -16.75 -10.93 -8.85
C ILE A 500 -15.28 -10.97 -8.42
N LYS A 501 -14.42 -10.16 -9.02
CA LYS A 501 -12.99 -10.14 -8.67
C LYS A 501 -12.76 -9.56 -7.27
N MET A 502 -13.55 -8.57 -6.85
CA MET A 502 -13.51 -8.06 -5.47
C MET A 502 -13.91 -9.11 -4.43
N ILE A 503 -14.73 -10.10 -4.82
CA ILE A 503 -15.16 -11.20 -3.93
C ILE A 503 -14.03 -12.24 -3.74
N ARG A 504 -13.05 -12.31 -4.66
CA ARG A 504 -11.97 -13.31 -4.57
C ARG A 504 -10.86 -12.88 -3.61
N PRO A 505 -10.34 -13.79 -2.76
CA PRO A 505 -9.11 -13.55 -2.02
C PRO A 505 -7.96 -13.26 -3.00
N LEU A 506 -7.25 -12.14 -2.81
CA LEU A 506 -6.12 -11.73 -3.63
C LEU A 506 -5.08 -12.86 -3.78
N ARG A 507 -4.88 -13.39 -4.99
CA ARG A 507 -3.74 -14.25 -5.32
C ARG A 507 -2.51 -13.39 -5.55
N ARG A 508 -1.41 -13.74 -4.85
CA ARG A 508 -0.22 -12.89 -4.68
C ARG A 508 0.78 -13.00 -5.83
N GLY A 509 1.22 -11.84 -6.32
CA GLY A 509 2.42 -11.68 -7.13
C GLY A 509 3.67 -11.61 -6.23
N ARG A 510 4.73 -12.31 -6.65
CA ARG A 510 6.04 -12.33 -6.00
C ARG A 510 6.81 -11.04 -6.32
N SER A 511 7.24 -10.30 -5.30
CA SER A 511 8.45 -9.45 -5.40
C SER A 511 9.30 -9.64 -4.14
N SER A 512 10.58 -9.93 -4.38
CA SER A 512 11.57 -10.36 -3.41
C SER A 512 12.37 -9.17 -2.88
N SER A 513 12.07 -8.79 -1.63
CA SER A 513 12.92 -7.95 -0.78
C SER A 513 12.58 -8.27 0.66
N HIS A 514 13.16 -9.34 1.21
CA HIS A 514 12.99 -9.76 2.60
C HIS A 514 14.31 -10.36 3.11
N PRO A 515 14.61 -10.36 4.43
CA PRO A 515 15.73 -11.10 5.00
C PRO A 515 15.61 -12.58 4.64
N ASP A 516 16.34 -12.95 3.60
CA ASP A 516 16.73 -14.32 3.32
C ASP A 516 17.82 -14.70 4.31
N LEU A 517 17.78 -15.93 4.80
CA LEU A 517 18.83 -16.54 5.65
C LEU A 517 20.16 -16.73 4.88
N GLY A 518 20.60 -15.76 4.08
CA GLY A 518 21.71 -15.89 3.15
C GLY A 518 22.47 -14.62 2.78
N ILE A 519 22.07 -13.41 3.23
CA ILE A 519 22.66 -12.17 2.67
C ILE A 519 23.36 -11.29 3.72
N GLY A 520 22.93 -11.30 4.99
CA GLY A 520 23.42 -10.37 6.01
C GLY A 520 24.14 -11.00 7.21
N GLY A 521 24.93 -10.16 7.89
CA GLY A 521 25.69 -10.55 9.09
C GLY A 521 24.81 -10.78 10.32
N ALA A 522 23.61 -10.18 10.35
CA ALA A 522 22.62 -10.43 11.40
C ALA A 522 22.03 -11.84 11.28
N GLU A 523 21.70 -12.27 10.05
CA GLU A 523 21.17 -13.61 9.78
C GLU A 523 22.24 -14.69 10.01
N ARG A 524 23.49 -14.41 9.63
CA ARG A 524 24.62 -15.32 9.88
C ARG A 524 24.77 -15.62 11.37
N LEU A 525 24.66 -14.60 12.21
CA LEU A 525 24.72 -14.73 13.66
C LEU A 525 23.64 -15.67 14.21
N VAL A 526 22.40 -15.56 13.75
CA VAL A 526 21.30 -16.42 14.22
C VAL A 526 21.54 -17.89 13.84
N ILE A 527 22.08 -18.13 12.64
CA ILE A 527 22.45 -19.48 12.20
C ILE A 527 23.59 -20.04 13.05
N ASP A 528 24.68 -19.29 13.24
CA ASP A 528 25.82 -19.75 14.03
C ASP A 528 25.45 -19.96 15.52
N ALA A 529 24.58 -19.13 16.08
CA ALA A 529 24.03 -19.32 17.42
C ALA A 529 23.20 -20.61 17.53
N ALA A 530 22.39 -20.91 16.51
CA ALA A 530 21.58 -22.13 16.46
C ALA A 530 22.45 -23.39 16.38
N VAL A 531 23.51 -23.37 15.57
CA VAL A 531 24.49 -24.47 15.47
C VAL A 531 25.26 -24.63 16.78
N GLY A 532 25.70 -23.52 17.39
CA GLY A 532 26.38 -23.54 18.69
C GLY A 532 25.51 -24.16 19.78
N LEU A 533 24.22 -23.83 19.84
CA LEU A 533 23.26 -24.43 20.78
C LEU A 533 23.02 -25.92 20.51
N GLN A 534 22.93 -26.33 19.23
CA GLN A 534 22.85 -27.75 18.87
C GLN A 534 24.09 -28.54 19.32
N SER A 535 25.29 -27.96 19.18
CA SER A 535 26.55 -28.60 19.62
C SER A 535 26.60 -28.87 21.13
N LEU A 536 25.85 -28.08 21.91
CA LEU A 536 25.69 -28.27 23.36
C LEU A 536 24.56 -29.25 23.73
N GLY A 537 23.90 -29.86 22.74
CA GLY A 537 22.85 -30.87 22.93
C GLY A 537 21.42 -30.35 23.03
N TYR A 538 21.17 -29.07 22.73
CA TYR A 538 19.82 -28.51 22.67
C TYR A 538 19.15 -28.82 21.31
N LYS A 539 17.81 -28.99 21.29
CA LYS A 539 17.06 -28.98 20.03
C LYS A 539 16.66 -27.56 19.66
N VAL A 540 16.91 -27.21 18.41
CA VAL A 540 16.70 -25.86 17.89
C VAL A 540 15.90 -25.94 16.59
N THR A 541 14.80 -25.20 16.54
CA THR A 541 13.98 -25.02 15.33
C THR A 541 13.94 -23.54 14.95
N ILE A 542 14.20 -23.22 13.68
CA ILE A 542 14.10 -21.87 13.14
C ILE A 542 12.75 -21.71 12.45
N LEU A 543 11.98 -20.70 12.88
CA LEU A 543 10.73 -20.28 12.26
C LEU A 543 11.00 -19.00 11.46
N THR A 544 10.70 -19.01 10.16
CA THR A 544 10.89 -17.84 9.28
C THR A 544 9.69 -17.64 8.35
N SER A 545 9.52 -16.41 7.88
CA SER A 545 8.48 -16.05 6.91
C SER A 545 8.87 -16.35 5.46
N HIS A 546 10.15 -16.54 5.14
CA HIS A 546 10.61 -16.89 3.80
C HIS A 546 11.95 -17.64 3.89
N ARG A 547 12.21 -18.56 2.95
CA ARG A 547 13.51 -19.21 2.74
C ARG A 547 13.68 -19.52 1.26
N ASP A 548 14.65 -18.87 0.63
CA ASP A 548 15.16 -19.34 -0.66
C ASP A 548 16.20 -20.45 -0.46
N LYS A 549 16.05 -21.57 -1.16
CA LYS A 549 17.03 -22.69 -1.12
C LYS A 549 18.24 -22.45 -2.02
N SER A 550 18.11 -21.63 -3.07
CA SER A 550 19.25 -21.24 -3.91
C SER A 550 20.13 -20.17 -3.28
N HIS A 551 19.63 -19.49 -2.24
CA HIS A 551 20.28 -18.30 -1.69
C HIS A 551 20.19 -18.26 -0.15
N CYS A 552 20.74 -19.29 0.51
CA CYS A 552 20.82 -19.38 1.97
C CYS A 552 22.13 -20.01 2.46
N PHE A 553 22.49 -19.75 3.72
CA PHE A 553 23.67 -20.34 4.37
C PHE A 553 23.56 -21.87 4.42
N GLU A 554 24.70 -22.56 4.29
CA GLU A 554 24.77 -24.01 4.18
C GLU A 554 23.99 -24.76 5.29
N PRO A 555 24.09 -24.41 6.59
CA PRO A 555 23.35 -25.12 7.64
C PRO A 555 21.82 -25.03 7.52
N ALA A 556 21.30 -24.01 6.83
CA ALA A 556 19.88 -23.86 6.55
C ALA A 556 19.43 -24.55 5.25
N ARG A 557 20.40 -24.98 4.42
CA ARG A 557 20.24 -25.58 3.10
C ARG A 557 20.34 -27.11 3.14
N ASP A 558 21.37 -27.62 3.82
CA ASP A 558 21.73 -29.05 3.89
C ASP A 558 20.88 -29.85 4.88
N GLY A 559 20.13 -29.15 5.75
CA GLY A 559 19.26 -29.76 6.76
C GLY A 559 19.90 -29.91 8.14
N THR A 560 21.10 -29.36 8.37
CA THR A 560 21.74 -29.29 9.70
C THR A 560 20.82 -28.63 10.72
N LEU A 561 20.10 -27.58 10.33
CA LEU A 561 19.09 -26.91 11.14
C LEU A 561 17.66 -27.25 10.67
N ASP A 562 16.75 -27.50 11.64
CA ASP A 562 15.31 -27.59 11.35
C ASP A 562 14.75 -26.20 11.06
N VAL A 563 14.59 -25.86 9.78
CA VAL A 563 14.04 -24.57 9.33
C VAL A 563 12.63 -24.75 8.76
N ARG A 564 11.65 -24.10 9.39
CA ARG A 564 10.23 -24.13 9.00
C ARG A 564 9.76 -22.76 8.51
N VAL A 565 9.14 -22.76 7.33
CA VAL A 565 8.63 -21.54 6.67
C VAL A 565 7.11 -21.44 6.84
N ARG A 566 6.61 -20.33 7.37
CA ARG A 566 5.17 -20.08 7.63
C ARG A 566 4.83 -18.61 7.42
N GLY A 567 3.56 -18.27 7.20
CA GLY A 567 3.12 -16.87 7.09
C GLY A 567 3.51 -16.14 5.80
N ASP A 568 4.33 -16.72 4.91
CA ASP A 568 4.72 -16.10 3.64
C ASP A 568 3.55 -15.87 2.68
N ALA A 569 2.38 -16.49 2.93
CA ALA A 569 1.25 -16.58 2.01
C ALA A 569 0.22 -15.44 2.14
N VAL A 570 0.32 -14.56 3.15
CA VAL A 570 -0.71 -13.54 3.45
C VAL A 570 -0.41 -12.10 2.93
N PHE A 571 0.73 -11.48 3.27
CA PHE A 571 1.08 -10.10 2.84
C PHE A 571 2.32 -9.98 1.93
N PRO A 572 2.32 -9.17 0.84
CA PRO A 572 3.49 -8.92 -0.01
C PRO A 572 4.60 -8.16 0.73
N THR A 573 5.79 -8.04 0.14
CA THR A 573 6.96 -7.35 0.76
C THR A 573 6.85 -5.82 0.68
N THR A 574 6.32 -5.31 -0.43
CA THR A 574 6.03 -3.89 -0.67
C THR A 574 4.74 -3.79 -1.48
N ILE A 575 4.03 -2.66 -1.36
CA ILE A 575 2.93 -2.29 -2.26
C ILE A 575 3.38 -1.02 -2.98
N ALA A 576 3.54 -1.10 -4.31
CA ALA A 576 4.04 -0.02 -5.16
C ALA A 576 5.40 0.58 -4.69
N GLY A 577 6.28 -0.24 -4.10
CA GLY A 577 7.58 0.21 -3.57
C GLY A 577 7.53 0.91 -2.20
N GLY A 578 6.34 1.09 -1.61
CA GLY A 578 6.13 1.68 -0.27
C GLY A 578 5.63 0.68 0.78
N LEU A 579 5.38 1.18 2.00
CA LEU A 579 4.78 0.45 3.15
C LEU A 579 5.56 -0.79 3.64
N SER A 580 6.86 -0.87 3.35
CA SER A 580 7.70 -2.03 3.71
C SER A 580 7.66 -2.38 5.20
N ILE A 581 7.72 -1.38 6.10
CA ILE A 581 7.68 -1.61 7.56
C ILE A 581 6.33 -2.18 8.03
N VAL A 582 5.23 -1.67 7.48
CA VAL A 582 3.87 -2.13 7.83
C VAL A 582 3.70 -3.58 7.38
N LEU A 583 4.12 -3.88 6.15
CA LEU A 583 4.02 -5.22 5.60
C LEU A 583 4.96 -6.20 6.31
N ALA A 584 6.15 -5.79 6.73
CA ALA A 584 7.05 -6.60 7.55
C ALA A 584 6.42 -6.97 8.91
N ILE A 585 5.80 -5.99 9.59
CA ILE A 585 5.04 -6.22 10.84
C ILE A 585 3.90 -7.22 10.59
N LEU A 586 3.07 -6.99 9.57
CA LEU A 586 1.94 -7.85 9.26
C LEU A 586 2.36 -9.28 8.90
N ARG A 587 3.47 -9.45 8.16
CA ARG A 587 4.05 -10.76 7.84
C ARG A 587 4.55 -11.48 9.09
N GLN A 588 5.19 -10.77 10.02
CA GLN A 588 5.66 -11.39 11.25
C GLN A 588 4.49 -11.78 12.17
N LEU A 589 3.45 -10.96 12.26
CA LEU A 589 2.22 -11.33 12.97
C LEU A 589 1.53 -12.53 12.32
N ALA A 590 1.48 -12.59 10.98
CA ALA A 590 0.95 -13.75 10.26
C ALA A 590 1.77 -15.04 10.53
N LEU A 591 3.09 -14.95 10.63
CA LEU A 591 3.96 -16.05 11.03
C LEU A 591 3.60 -16.54 12.45
N VAL A 592 3.51 -15.63 13.43
CA VAL A 592 3.17 -15.96 14.82
C VAL A 592 1.80 -16.63 14.89
N ILE A 593 0.77 -16.03 14.28
CA ILE A 593 -0.59 -16.56 14.23
C ILE A 593 -0.64 -17.93 13.55
N SER A 594 0.12 -18.12 12.47
CA SER A 594 0.16 -19.39 11.74
C SER A 594 0.76 -20.50 12.60
N VAL A 595 1.83 -20.22 13.34
CA VAL A 595 2.55 -21.22 14.16
C VAL A 595 1.85 -21.52 15.50
N THR A 596 1.05 -20.57 16.01
CA THR A 596 0.38 -20.69 17.32
C THR A 596 -1.09 -21.10 17.23
N LEU A 597 -1.85 -20.50 16.31
CA LEU A 597 -3.31 -20.66 16.23
C LEU A 597 -3.73 -21.56 15.06
N SER A 598 -3.07 -21.42 13.90
CA SER A 598 -3.45 -22.17 12.69
C SER A 598 -2.80 -23.55 12.63
N SER A 599 -1.67 -23.73 13.30
CA SER A 599 -0.97 -25.02 13.40
C SER A 599 -0.74 -25.34 14.89
N LYS A 600 -0.76 -26.63 15.23
CA LYS A 600 -0.38 -27.08 16.58
C LYS A 600 1.14 -27.12 16.77
N GLU A 601 1.93 -26.60 15.82
CA GLU A 601 3.38 -26.77 15.80
C GLU A 601 4.06 -26.23 17.06
N LEU A 602 3.73 -25.01 17.50
CA LEU A 602 4.37 -24.48 18.70
C LEU A 602 3.96 -25.23 19.97
N LYS A 603 2.74 -25.79 20.00
CA LYS A 603 2.29 -26.67 21.09
C LYS A 603 2.96 -28.04 21.05
N THR A 604 3.31 -28.55 19.88
CA THR A 604 4.05 -29.81 19.71
C THR A 604 5.53 -29.66 20.06
N LEU A 605 6.12 -28.49 19.78
CA LEU A 605 7.51 -28.20 20.11
C LEU A 605 7.72 -27.93 21.61
N ASP A 606 6.68 -27.46 22.31
CA ASP A 606 6.65 -27.11 23.75
C ASP A 606 7.94 -26.41 24.25
N PRO A 607 8.20 -25.17 23.79
CA PRO A 607 9.50 -24.57 23.97
C PRO A 607 9.76 -23.98 25.36
N ASP A 608 10.99 -24.19 25.84
CA ASP A 608 11.51 -23.56 27.05
C ASP A 608 11.85 -22.08 26.80
N VAL A 609 12.46 -21.79 25.63
CA VAL A 609 12.92 -20.45 25.24
C VAL A 609 12.55 -20.13 23.79
N ILE A 610 11.98 -18.95 23.58
CA ILE A 610 11.71 -18.36 22.27
C ILE A 610 12.69 -17.21 22.04
N PHE A 611 13.54 -17.36 21.04
CA PHE A 611 14.50 -16.35 20.61
C PHE A 611 13.93 -15.54 19.44
N VAL A 612 13.76 -14.24 19.64
CA VAL A 612 13.25 -13.28 18.65
C VAL A 612 14.38 -12.38 18.17
N ASP A 613 14.50 -12.25 16.85
CA ASP A 613 15.47 -11.40 16.18
C ASP A 613 14.77 -10.36 15.27
N GLN A 614 15.46 -9.25 15.03
CA GLN A 614 15.08 -8.10 14.21
C GLN A 614 13.85 -7.34 14.73
N LEU A 615 12.64 -7.88 14.55
CA LEU A 615 11.40 -7.18 14.83
C LEU A 615 10.76 -7.66 16.15
N SER A 616 10.58 -6.74 17.10
CA SER A 616 10.12 -7.03 18.47
C SER A 616 8.60 -7.15 18.63
N ILE A 617 7.81 -6.79 17.62
CA ILE A 617 6.33 -6.74 17.71
C ILE A 617 5.66 -8.08 18.03
N CYS A 618 6.31 -9.21 17.73
CA CYS A 618 5.78 -10.53 18.08
C CYS A 618 5.95 -10.90 19.57
N ILE A 619 6.79 -10.19 20.32
CA ILE A 619 7.15 -10.54 21.71
C ILE A 619 5.93 -10.54 22.65
N PRO A 620 5.07 -9.49 22.68
CA PRO A 620 3.87 -9.51 23.53
C PRO A 620 2.94 -10.68 23.19
N PHE A 621 2.81 -11.04 21.91
CA PHE A 621 1.97 -12.15 21.47
C PHE A 621 2.51 -13.51 21.91
N PHE A 622 3.82 -13.75 21.78
CA PHE A 622 4.43 -14.98 22.28
C PHE A 622 4.29 -15.10 23.80
N ARG A 623 4.46 -14.00 24.54
CA ARG A 623 4.26 -13.97 25.99
C ARG A 623 2.82 -14.27 26.40
N TRP A 624 1.84 -13.77 25.65
CA TRP A 624 0.43 -14.01 25.92
C TRP A 624 0.00 -15.45 25.58
N LEU A 625 0.43 -15.97 24.43
CA LEU A 625 0.01 -17.29 23.94
C LEU A 625 0.79 -18.46 24.57
N HIS A 626 2.05 -18.24 24.95
CA HIS A 626 2.93 -19.25 25.55
C HIS A 626 3.58 -18.70 26.83
N PRO A 627 2.81 -18.51 27.92
CA PRO A 627 3.31 -17.88 29.14
C PRO A 627 4.39 -18.70 29.87
N LYS A 628 4.54 -19.99 29.58
CA LYS A 628 5.59 -20.83 30.19
C LYS A 628 6.98 -20.59 29.56
N ALA A 629 7.02 -20.28 28.27
CA ALA A 629 8.28 -20.06 27.54
C ALA A 629 8.86 -18.69 27.88
N LYS A 630 10.19 -18.60 28.06
CA LYS A 630 10.91 -17.32 28.18
C LYS A 630 11.17 -16.72 26.79
N VAL A 631 10.88 -15.43 26.60
CA VAL A 631 11.09 -14.73 25.33
C VAL A 631 12.35 -13.86 25.42
N LEU A 632 13.39 -14.27 24.71
CA LEU A 632 14.67 -13.56 24.60
C LEU A 632 14.68 -12.73 23.32
N PHE A 633 14.91 -11.42 23.43
CA PHE A 633 15.06 -10.54 22.26
C PHE A 633 16.54 -10.24 22.00
N TYR A 634 16.99 -10.46 20.77
CA TYR A 634 18.33 -10.13 20.32
C TYR A 634 18.28 -8.89 19.39
N GLY A 635 18.81 -7.77 19.88
CA GLY A 635 18.85 -6.51 19.14
C GLY A 635 20.19 -6.28 18.46
N HIS A 636 20.23 -6.32 17.13
CA HIS A 636 21.43 -5.97 16.35
C HIS A 636 21.67 -4.46 16.28
N PHE A 637 20.59 -3.70 16.11
CA PHE A 637 20.53 -2.24 16.11
C PHE A 637 19.06 -1.78 16.17
N PRO A 638 18.73 -0.59 16.71
CA PRO A 638 17.35 -0.10 16.70
C PRO A 638 16.86 0.23 15.27
N ASP A 639 15.68 -0.27 14.89
CA ASP A 639 15.08 -0.01 13.57
C ASP A 639 14.75 1.47 13.39
N ARG A 640 14.42 2.18 14.48
CA ARG A 640 14.28 3.64 14.53
C ARG A 640 15.44 4.41 13.86
N LEU A 641 16.66 3.89 13.95
CA LEU A 641 17.86 4.55 13.44
C LEU A 641 18.32 4.03 12.06
N LEU A 642 17.73 2.95 11.55
CA LEU A 642 18.08 2.37 10.24
C LEU A 642 17.41 3.08 9.05
N ALA A 643 16.42 3.95 9.29
CA ALA A 643 15.75 4.67 8.24
C ALA A 643 16.64 5.79 7.67
N SER A 644 16.82 5.83 6.35
CA SER A 644 17.42 6.98 5.67
C SER A 644 16.65 8.25 6.04
N GLN A 645 17.34 9.26 6.57
CA GLN A 645 16.73 10.55 6.77
C GLN A 645 16.57 11.19 5.39
N GLY A 646 15.32 11.45 4.98
CA GLY A 646 15.08 12.27 3.80
C GLY A 646 15.64 13.68 4.02
N GLU A 647 15.83 14.43 2.94
CA GLU A 647 16.22 15.84 3.02
C GLU A 647 14.98 16.75 2.98
N GLY A 648 15.05 17.93 3.60
CA GLY A 648 13.97 18.92 3.61
C GLY A 648 12.66 18.46 4.27
N LEU A 649 11.51 18.81 3.67
CA LEU A 649 10.16 18.50 4.20
C LEU A 649 9.86 16.99 4.28
N ALA A 650 10.47 16.17 3.41
CA ALA A 650 10.32 14.72 3.41
C ALA A 650 10.86 14.07 4.69
N LYS A 651 11.86 14.69 5.34
CA LYS A 651 12.38 14.28 6.65
C LYS A 651 11.30 14.32 7.72
N TYR A 652 10.55 15.42 7.78
CA TYR A 652 9.52 15.66 8.78
C TYR A 652 8.30 14.78 8.54
N ALA A 653 7.85 14.64 7.28
CA ALA A 653 6.76 13.73 6.92
C ALA A 653 7.08 12.27 7.28
N LYS A 654 8.31 11.82 7.00
CA LYS A 654 8.78 10.47 7.34
C LYS A 654 8.90 10.26 8.86
N ALA A 655 9.32 11.29 9.60
CA ALA A 655 9.37 11.26 11.06
C ALA A 655 7.98 11.13 11.69
N VAL A 656 6.98 11.86 11.19
CA VAL A 656 5.58 11.77 11.67
C VAL A 656 4.97 10.41 11.32
N TYR A 657 5.17 9.91 10.10
CA TYR A 657 4.73 8.56 9.69
C TYR A 657 5.34 7.46 10.57
N ARG A 658 6.62 7.57 10.93
CA ARG A 658 7.33 6.57 11.73
C ARG A 658 7.06 6.64 13.23
N ALA A 659 6.70 7.81 13.77
CA ALA A 659 6.46 8.02 15.19
C ALA A 659 5.61 6.92 15.88
N PRO A 660 4.46 6.47 15.34
CA PRO A 660 3.72 5.37 15.96
C PRO A 660 4.51 4.06 15.95
N PHE A 661 5.14 3.71 14.83
CA PHE A 661 5.91 2.45 14.71
C PHE A 661 7.15 2.42 15.61
N ASP A 662 7.86 3.54 15.72
CA ASP A 662 8.99 3.69 16.63
C ASP A 662 8.53 3.55 18.11
N GLY A 663 7.30 4.00 18.42
CA GLY A 663 6.65 3.79 19.71
C GLY A 663 6.29 2.31 19.97
N VAL A 664 5.75 1.61 18.96
CA VAL A 664 5.51 0.15 19.05
C VAL A 664 6.82 -0.58 19.33
N GLU A 665 7.87 -0.25 18.59
CA GLU A 665 9.17 -0.91 18.66
C GLU A 665 9.75 -0.79 20.07
N ALA A 666 9.74 0.43 20.63
CA ALA A 666 10.23 0.69 21.99
C ALA A 666 9.47 -0.14 23.05
N TRP A 667 8.14 -0.17 22.96
CA TRP A 667 7.28 -0.89 23.89
C TRP A 667 7.43 -2.42 23.77
N SER A 668 7.29 -2.95 22.55
CA SER A 668 7.34 -4.39 22.31
C SER A 668 8.71 -4.98 22.62
N THR A 669 9.79 -4.22 22.41
CA THR A 669 11.15 -4.58 22.86
C THR A 669 11.24 -4.64 24.39
N ALA A 670 10.63 -3.68 25.10
CA ALA A 670 10.62 -3.66 26.56
C ALA A 670 9.84 -4.85 27.16
N CYS A 671 8.90 -5.42 26.41
CA CYS A 671 8.17 -6.63 26.82
C CYS A 671 9.02 -7.91 26.76
N ALA A 672 10.26 -7.93 26.27
CA ALA A 672 11.08 -9.14 26.29
C ALA A 672 11.41 -9.58 27.72
N ASP A 673 11.60 -10.88 27.99
CA ASP A 673 12.01 -11.35 29.31
C ASP A 673 13.45 -10.93 29.61
N ASP A 674 14.35 -11.17 28.66
CA ASP A 674 15.71 -10.64 28.63
C ASP A 674 15.96 -9.96 27.27
N ILE A 675 16.78 -8.90 27.28
CA ILE A 675 17.22 -8.20 26.07
C ILE A 675 18.73 -8.38 25.97
N VAL A 676 19.15 -8.88 24.82
CA VAL A 676 20.54 -9.10 24.47
C VAL A 676 20.89 -8.23 23.27
N VAL A 677 22.11 -7.68 23.26
CA VAL A 677 22.66 -6.93 22.14
C VAL A 677 24.05 -7.43 21.78
N ASN A 678 24.48 -7.15 20.55
CA ASN A 678 25.75 -7.64 19.99
C ASN A 678 27.02 -6.95 20.54
N SER A 679 26.90 -5.75 21.12
CA SER A 679 28.06 -4.97 21.59
C SER A 679 27.65 -3.97 22.69
N LYS A 680 28.61 -3.49 23.47
CA LYS A 680 28.43 -2.39 24.43
C LYS A 680 28.08 -1.09 23.71
N PHE A 681 28.57 -0.88 22.49
CA PHE A 681 28.15 0.24 21.63
C PHE A 681 26.66 0.16 21.34
N THR A 682 26.17 -0.96 20.79
CA THR A 682 24.75 -1.17 20.51
C THR A 682 23.92 -1.08 21.79
N ARG A 683 24.43 -1.55 22.93
CA ARG A 683 23.80 -1.35 24.23
C ARG A 683 23.58 0.13 24.57
N ALA A 684 24.61 0.95 24.38
CA ALA A 684 24.52 2.39 24.61
C ALA A 684 23.53 3.04 23.64
N VAL A 685 23.53 2.62 22.36
CA VAL A 685 22.58 3.10 21.35
C VAL A 685 21.13 2.73 21.71
N PHE A 686 20.85 1.48 22.09
CA PHE A 686 19.50 1.07 22.53
C PHE A 686 19.04 1.85 23.76
N LYS A 687 19.92 2.05 24.76
CA LYS A 687 19.59 2.86 25.95
C LYS A 687 19.40 4.35 25.65
N GLY A 688 20.13 4.89 24.67
CA GLY A 688 19.96 6.26 24.20
C GLY A 688 18.72 6.46 23.33
N THR A 689 18.28 5.41 22.61
CA THR A 689 17.16 5.47 21.67
C THR A 689 15.81 5.22 22.34
N PHE A 690 15.78 4.30 23.33
CA PHE A 690 14.56 3.89 24.02
C PHE A 690 14.63 4.24 25.50
N ASP A 691 13.92 5.30 25.89
CA ASP A 691 13.94 5.80 27.28
C ASP A 691 13.46 4.75 28.30
N GLY A 692 12.49 3.93 27.91
CA GLY A 692 11.99 2.81 28.73
C GLY A 692 13.02 1.71 29.02
N LEU A 693 14.12 1.65 28.25
CA LEU A 693 15.18 0.67 28.42
C LEU A 693 16.38 1.19 29.23
N ARG A 694 16.44 2.49 29.56
CA ARG A 694 17.58 3.09 30.31
C ARG A 694 17.85 2.38 31.63
N LYS A 695 16.78 2.10 32.37
CA LYS A 695 16.80 1.44 33.69
C LYS A 695 16.94 -0.09 33.59
N ARG A 696 16.73 -0.68 32.40
CA ARG A 696 16.87 -2.12 32.20
C ARG A 696 18.33 -2.51 32.03
N GLU A 697 18.66 -3.69 32.52
CA GLU A 697 19.93 -4.34 32.19
C GLU A 697 19.82 -4.96 30.79
N LEU A 698 20.73 -4.58 29.90
CA LEU A 698 20.86 -5.15 28.56
C LEU A 698 22.16 -5.94 28.55
N LYS A 699 22.05 -7.25 28.32
CA LYS A 699 23.20 -8.17 28.28
C LYS A 699 23.90 -8.06 26.94
N VAL A 700 25.22 -8.11 26.95
CA VAL A 700 26.02 -8.14 25.71
C VAL A 700 26.38 -9.58 25.42
N ILE A 701 25.92 -10.10 24.28
CA ILE A 701 26.36 -11.38 23.74
C ILE A 701 27.00 -11.09 22.40
N TYR A 702 28.32 -11.23 22.36
CA TYR A 702 29.08 -10.98 21.16
C TYR A 702 28.75 -12.01 20.06
N PRO A 703 28.64 -11.56 18.80
CA PRO A 703 28.63 -12.45 17.65
C PRO A 703 29.85 -13.38 17.66
N CYS A 704 29.63 -14.64 17.30
CA CYS A 704 30.71 -15.60 17.15
C CYS A 704 31.23 -15.66 15.71
N VAL A 705 32.45 -16.17 15.55
CA VAL A 705 33.01 -16.55 14.26
C VAL A 705 33.31 -18.05 14.27
N ASP A 706 33.27 -18.67 13.09
CA ASP A 706 33.60 -20.09 12.95
C ASP A 706 35.10 -20.32 13.20
N THR A 707 35.41 -21.10 14.23
CA THR A 707 36.79 -21.39 14.67
C THR A 707 37.31 -22.74 14.15
N SER A 708 36.48 -23.50 13.42
CA SER A 708 36.82 -24.84 12.94
C SER A 708 37.97 -24.87 11.92
N ASP A 709 38.15 -23.78 11.16
CA ASP A 709 39.10 -23.68 10.03
C ASP A 709 40.51 -23.21 10.44
N THR A 710 40.92 -23.47 11.68
CA THR A 710 42.21 -23.02 12.23
C THR A 710 43.41 -23.91 11.86
N GLN A 711 43.20 -25.02 11.13
CA GLN A 711 44.22 -26.08 10.92
C GLN A 711 44.91 -26.12 9.54
N SER A 712 44.47 -25.40 8.49
CA SER A 712 45.18 -25.44 7.19
C SER A 712 46.30 -24.40 7.10
N LYS A 713 47.56 -24.86 7.22
CA LYS A 713 48.76 -24.01 7.32
C LYS A 713 49.43 -23.60 5.99
N ASP A 714 49.06 -24.19 4.86
CA ASP A 714 49.73 -23.90 3.58
C ASP A 714 48.82 -23.10 2.64
N VAL A 715 49.05 -21.79 2.56
CA VAL A 715 48.47 -20.92 1.52
C VAL A 715 49.61 -20.21 0.79
N THR A 716 49.76 -20.51 -0.49
CA THR A 716 50.67 -19.78 -1.38
C THR A 716 50.25 -18.30 -1.42
N PRO A 717 51.16 -17.34 -1.17
CA PRO A 717 50.84 -15.91 -1.26
C PRO A 717 50.39 -15.56 -2.69
N LEU A 718 49.27 -14.85 -2.83
CA LEU A 718 48.76 -14.41 -4.15
C LEU A 718 49.73 -13.44 -4.84
N TRP A 719 50.41 -12.58 -4.07
CA TRP A 719 51.45 -11.66 -4.56
C TRP A 719 52.69 -11.80 -3.67
N PRO A 720 53.62 -12.72 -3.99
CA PRO A 720 54.77 -13.00 -3.12
C PRO A 720 55.70 -11.80 -2.93
N ASP A 721 55.79 -10.90 -3.92
CA ASP A 721 56.68 -9.74 -3.90
C ASP A 721 56.04 -8.46 -3.31
N LYS A 722 54.74 -8.48 -2.98
CA LYS A 722 54.00 -7.30 -2.47
C LYS A 722 53.27 -7.62 -1.16
N LYS A 723 53.27 -6.67 -0.22
CA LYS A 723 52.46 -6.75 1.00
C LYS A 723 51.01 -6.37 0.67
N VAL A 724 50.07 -7.26 0.97
CA VAL A 724 48.64 -7.04 0.71
C VAL A 724 48.00 -6.27 1.86
N ILE A 725 47.42 -5.11 1.54
CA ILE A 725 46.55 -4.34 2.44
C ILE A 725 45.12 -4.64 2.01
N LEU A 726 44.32 -5.25 2.89
CA LEU A 726 43.00 -5.77 2.55
C LEU A 726 41.91 -4.96 3.26
N SER A 727 40.82 -4.66 2.58
CA SER A 727 39.57 -4.21 3.19
C SER A 727 38.42 -5.06 2.67
N ILE A 728 37.62 -5.60 3.58
CA ILE A 728 36.42 -6.39 3.22
C ILE A 728 35.19 -5.68 3.75
N ASN A 729 34.44 -5.03 2.86
CA ASN A 729 33.22 -4.29 3.18
C ASN A 729 32.25 -4.35 2.00
N ARG A 730 30.94 -4.25 2.28
CA ARG A 730 29.98 -3.98 1.20
C ARG A 730 30.30 -2.64 0.55
N PHE A 731 30.04 -2.53 -0.76
CA PHE A 731 30.25 -1.30 -1.53
C PHE A 731 29.17 -0.25 -1.23
N GLU A 732 29.06 0.18 0.03
CA GLU A 732 28.06 1.15 0.50
C GLU A 732 28.79 2.42 0.99
N GLY A 733 28.22 3.61 0.73
CA GLY A 733 28.90 4.88 1.03
C GLY A 733 29.26 5.05 2.52
N LYS A 734 28.41 4.57 3.43
CA LYS A 734 28.63 4.60 4.89
C LYS A 734 29.80 3.73 5.37
N LYS A 735 30.38 2.88 4.51
CA LYS A 735 31.56 2.08 4.86
C LYS A 735 32.86 2.86 4.72
N HIS A 736 32.82 4.07 4.15
CA HIS A 736 33.95 5.00 4.04
C HIS A 736 35.21 4.37 3.42
N LEU A 737 35.03 3.52 2.39
CA LEU A 737 36.16 2.87 1.70
C LEU A 737 37.11 3.87 1.03
N ASP A 738 36.64 5.10 0.76
CA ASP A 738 37.45 6.21 0.27
C ASP A 738 38.59 6.60 1.22
N LEU A 739 38.42 6.39 2.54
CA LEU A 739 39.47 6.62 3.53
C LEU A 739 40.67 5.69 3.31
N ALA A 740 40.42 4.42 2.99
CA ALA A 740 41.49 3.46 2.70
C ALA A 740 42.27 3.87 1.44
N ILE A 741 41.56 4.35 0.41
CA ILE A 741 42.18 4.84 -0.84
C ILE A 741 43.03 6.10 -0.57
N ARG A 742 42.50 7.08 0.17
CA ARG A 742 43.23 8.31 0.51
C ARG A 742 44.47 8.04 1.35
N ALA A 743 44.36 7.17 2.35
CA ALA A 743 45.49 6.78 3.18
C ALA A 743 46.56 6.02 2.38
N TYR A 744 46.15 5.16 1.46
CA TYR A 744 47.07 4.46 0.56
C TYR A 744 47.73 5.42 -0.45
N ALA A 745 46.99 6.40 -0.97
CA ALA A 745 47.50 7.40 -1.90
C ALA A 745 48.54 8.33 -1.27
N ALA A 746 48.47 8.56 0.05
CA ALA A 746 49.43 9.36 0.81
C ALA A 746 50.76 8.63 1.11
N LEU A 747 50.88 7.34 0.77
CA LEU A 747 52.16 6.64 0.77
C LEU A 747 53.03 7.13 -0.40
N SER A 748 54.34 7.18 -0.19
CA SER A 748 55.29 7.53 -1.25
C SER A 748 55.26 6.49 -2.38
N GLN A 749 55.69 6.87 -3.58
CA GLN A 749 55.72 5.96 -4.74
C GLN A 749 56.57 4.69 -4.47
N GLN A 750 57.66 4.82 -3.71
CA GLN A 750 58.51 3.69 -3.31
C GLN A 750 57.80 2.75 -2.32
N GLU A 751 56.99 3.29 -1.41
CA GLU A 751 56.18 2.48 -0.48
C GLU A 751 55.04 1.77 -1.20
N ARG A 752 54.34 2.46 -2.11
CA ARG A 752 53.26 1.87 -2.93
C ARG A 752 53.77 0.74 -3.82
N GLY A 753 54.97 0.84 -4.38
CA GLY A 753 55.58 -0.25 -5.16
C GLY A 753 55.73 -1.58 -4.39
N LYS A 754 55.78 -1.54 -3.05
CA LYS A 754 55.88 -2.73 -2.17
C LYS A 754 54.52 -3.22 -1.67
N ALA A 755 53.43 -2.56 -2.02
CA ALA A 755 52.11 -2.76 -1.43
C ALA A 755 51.04 -2.91 -2.51
N LYS A 756 49.97 -3.66 -2.23
CA LYS A 756 48.77 -3.69 -3.07
C LYS A 756 47.54 -3.52 -2.19
N LEU A 757 46.67 -2.56 -2.53
CA LEU A 757 45.41 -2.35 -1.81
C LEU A 757 44.28 -3.14 -2.48
N ILE A 758 43.61 -3.97 -1.71
CA ILE A 758 42.49 -4.80 -2.18
C ILE A 758 41.23 -4.38 -1.43
N LEU A 759 40.23 -3.95 -2.19
CA LEU A 759 38.91 -3.60 -1.69
C LEU A 759 37.91 -4.65 -2.17
N ALA A 760 37.49 -5.53 -1.28
CA ALA A 760 36.61 -6.64 -1.59
C ALA A 760 35.28 -6.56 -0.84
N GLY A 761 34.20 -7.11 -1.41
CA GLY A 761 32.98 -7.38 -0.65
C GLY A 761 31.71 -7.40 -1.48
N GLY A 762 30.58 -7.44 -0.77
CA GLY A 762 29.27 -7.64 -1.39
C GLY A 762 28.89 -6.51 -2.34
N PHE A 763 28.50 -6.88 -3.55
CA PHE A 763 28.04 -5.99 -4.62
C PHE A 763 26.81 -6.60 -5.30
N ASP A 764 25.70 -5.88 -5.29
CA ASP A 764 24.50 -6.19 -6.08
C ASP A 764 24.33 -5.13 -7.17
N PRO A 765 24.40 -5.48 -8.47
CA PRO A 765 24.25 -4.54 -9.58
C PRO A 765 22.85 -3.90 -9.65
N ARG A 766 21.84 -4.51 -9.01
CA ARG A 766 20.46 -3.97 -8.96
C ARG A 766 20.30 -2.91 -7.88
N ASN A 767 21.26 -2.79 -6.96
CA ASN A 767 21.27 -1.74 -5.95
C ASN A 767 22.06 -0.53 -6.46
N ALA A 768 21.34 0.57 -6.72
CA ALA A 768 21.93 1.82 -7.20
C ALA A 768 23.01 2.39 -6.26
N GLU A 769 22.90 2.17 -4.93
CA GLU A 769 23.90 2.62 -3.96
C GLU A 769 25.25 1.91 -4.19
N ASN A 770 25.21 0.60 -4.46
CA ASN A 770 26.42 -0.19 -4.70
C ASN A 770 27.16 0.26 -5.96
N ALA A 771 26.41 0.40 -7.06
CA ALA A 771 26.94 0.84 -8.34
C ALA A 771 27.55 2.25 -8.26
N THR A 772 26.82 3.19 -7.64
CA THR A 772 27.26 4.58 -7.48
C THR A 772 28.49 4.69 -6.58
N THR A 773 28.52 3.94 -5.47
CA THR A 773 29.66 3.93 -4.55
C THR A 773 30.91 3.39 -5.25
N HIS A 774 30.80 2.25 -5.94
CA HIS A 774 31.91 1.69 -6.69
C HIS A 774 32.44 2.67 -7.76
N GLN A 775 31.56 3.27 -8.55
CA GLN A 775 31.95 4.28 -9.54
C GLN A 775 32.65 5.48 -8.89
N ARG A 776 32.14 5.99 -7.76
CA ARG A 776 32.76 7.08 -7.01
C ARG A 776 34.17 6.73 -6.51
N LEU A 777 34.38 5.49 -6.07
CA LEU A 777 35.70 5.01 -5.63
C LEU A 777 36.68 4.92 -6.81
N GLN A 778 36.22 4.49 -8.00
CA GLN A 778 37.02 4.49 -9.22
C GLN A 778 37.43 5.93 -9.60
N THR A 779 36.47 6.85 -9.69
CA THR A 779 36.75 8.26 -9.98
C THR A 779 37.68 8.91 -8.95
N LEU A 780 37.56 8.56 -7.67
CA LEU A 780 38.50 9.03 -6.64
C LEU A 780 39.91 8.49 -6.88
N THR A 781 40.02 7.23 -7.29
CA THR A 781 41.30 6.58 -7.58
C THR A 781 41.98 7.23 -8.79
N ASP A 782 41.20 7.51 -9.85
CA ASP A 782 41.65 8.26 -11.04
C ASP A 782 42.11 9.67 -10.67
N ALA A 783 41.34 10.39 -9.84
CA ALA A 783 41.67 11.73 -9.38
C ALA A 783 42.97 11.77 -8.55
N LEU A 784 43.30 10.67 -7.87
CA LEU A 784 44.54 10.51 -7.10
C LEU A 784 45.70 9.93 -7.93
N GLN A 785 45.52 9.79 -9.25
CA GLN A 785 46.53 9.28 -10.19
C GLN A 785 47.05 7.87 -9.82
N LEU A 786 46.14 7.01 -9.36
CA LEU A 786 46.41 5.62 -9.02
C LEU A 786 45.80 4.69 -10.07
N THR A 787 46.49 3.60 -10.38
CA THR A 787 45.98 2.58 -11.31
C THR A 787 45.02 1.62 -10.60
N HIS A 788 43.93 1.23 -11.26
CA HIS A 788 42.97 0.29 -10.67
C HIS A 788 42.37 -0.70 -11.66
N ALA A 789 41.94 -1.85 -11.16
CA ALA A 789 41.16 -2.83 -11.92
C ALA A 789 39.98 -3.36 -11.09
N THR A 790 38.92 -3.81 -11.78
CA THR A 790 37.70 -4.32 -11.15
C THR A 790 37.41 -5.73 -11.65
N PHE A 791 37.20 -6.66 -10.72
CA PHE A 791 36.90 -8.06 -11.00
C PHE A 791 35.51 -8.44 -10.46
N ARG A 792 34.77 -9.25 -11.20
CA ARG A 792 33.43 -9.73 -10.83
C ARG A 792 33.45 -11.23 -10.54
N SER A 793 32.47 -11.71 -9.79
CA SER A 793 32.36 -13.11 -9.33
C SER A 793 32.51 -14.18 -10.44
N ASN A 794 32.15 -13.86 -11.69
CA ASN A 794 32.25 -14.79 -12.83
C ASN A 794 33.68 -14.92 -13.38
N ASP A 795 34.61 -14.06 -12.99
CA ASP A 795 35.98 -13.99 -13.50
C ASP A 795 36.91 -14.93 -12.69
N THR A 796 36.41 -16.10 -12.28
CA THR A 796 36.88 -16.87 -11.11
C THR A 796 38.25 -17.54 -11.23
N LEU A 797 39.06 -17.24 -12.24
CA LEU A 797 40.42 -17.78 -12.35
C LEU A 797 41.39 -16.91 -11.56
N THR A 798 42.04 -17.52 -10.57
CA THR A 798 43.02 -16.85 -9.68
C THR A 798 44.23 -16.32 -10.45
N THR A 799 44.48 -16.87 -11.63
CA THR A 799 45.51 -16.44 -12.60
C THR A 799 45.24 -15.01 -13.10
N ASP A 800 43.98 -14.64 -13.36
CA ASP A 800 43.61 -13.33 -13.90
C ASP A 800 43.80 -12.19 -12.87
N LEU A 801 43.70 -12.51 -11.56
CA LEU A 801 43.98 -11.54 -10.50
C LEU A 801 45.47 -11.15 -10.42
N THR A 802 46.37 -12.02 -10.91
CA THR A 802 47.82 -11.82 -10.85
C THR A 802 48.40 -11.16 -12.10
N THR A 803 47.66 -11.08 -13.20
CA THR A 803 48.13 -10.55 -14.48
C THR A 803 48.09 -9.02 -14.58
N ASP A 804 47.26 -8.35 -13.77
CA ASP A 804 47.14 -6.89 -13.78
C ASP A 804 48.00 -6.25 -12.68
N ASP A 805 49.12 -5.61 -13.08
CA ASP A 805 49.95 -4.83 -12.15
C ASP A 805 49.37 -3.43 -11.88
N VAL A 806 48.26 -3.40 -11.14
CA VAL A 806 47.61 -2.16 -10.68
C VAL A 806 47.83 -1.91 -9.18
N ASP A 807 47.69 -0.65 -8.77
CA ASP A 807 47.84 -0.21 -7.37
C ASP A 807 46.65 -0.69 -6.50
N ILE A 808 45.43 -0.59 -7.03
CA ILE A 808 44.18 -0.92 -6.33
C ILE A 808 43.35 -1.96 -7.08
N LEU A 809 42.90 -3.00 -6.36
CA LEU A 809 41.99 -4.02 -6.88
C LEU A 809 40.61 -3.94 -6.23
N PHE A 810 39.57 -3.78 -7.04
CA PHE A 810 38.17 -3.85 -6.63
C PHE A 810 37.61 -5.25 -6.91
N LEU A 811 37.27 -6.02 -5.88
CA LEU A 811 36.74 -7.39 -6.01
C LEU A 811 35.26 -7.45 -5.62
N LEU A 812 34.38 -7.56 -6.62
CA LEU A 812 32.93 -7.51 -6.45
C LEU A 812 32.34 -8.91 -6.20
N SER A 813 31.79 -9.11 -5.00
CA SER A 813 31.12 -10.36 -4.57
C SER A 813 32.01 -11.61 -4.69
N ILE A 814 33.04 -11.68 -3.85
CA ILE A 814 34.02 -12.77 -3.84
C ILE A 814 33.47 -14.07 -3.21
N PRO A 815 33.82 -15.26 -3.74
CA PRO A 815 33.56 -16.53 -3.08
C PRO A 815 34.30 -16.68 -1.74
N ASP A 816 33.75 -17.48 -0.82
CA ASP A 816 34.32 -17.68 0.52
C ASP A 816 35.75 -18.25 0.50
N ASP A 817 36.08 -19.11 -0.48
CA ASP A 817 37.45 -19.63 -0.65
C ASP A 817 38.46 -18.55 -1.03
N LEU A 818 38.06 -17.60 -1.88
CA LEU A 818 38.90 -16.45 -2.22
C LEU A 818 39.02 -15.51 -1.02
N LYS A 819 37.93 -15.27 -0.29
CA LYS A 819 37.93 -14.49 0.96
C LYS A 819 38.91 -15.05 1.98
N ARG A 820 38.88 -16.37 2.23
CA ARG A 820 39.80 -17.06 3.14
C ARG A 820 41.27 -16.91 2.71
N ARG A 821 41.55 -17.09 1.42
CA ARG A 821 42.90 -16.91 0.87
C ARG A 821 43.40 -15.47 1.01
N LEU A 822 42.57 -14.48 0.68
CA LEU A 822 42.89 -13.07 0.83
C LEU A 822 43.22 -12.72 2.28
N LEU A 823 42.37 -13.11 3.24
CA LEU A 823 42.61 -12.91 4.67
C LEU A 823 43.96 -13.51 5.08
N ARG A 824 44.24 -14.77 4.74
CA ARG A 824 45.50 -15.45 5.12
C ARG A 824 46.75 -14.84 4.45
N SER A 825 46.61 -14.27 3.25
CA SER A 825 47.72 -13.61 2.53
C SER A 825 47.93 -12.14 2.91
N SER A 826 46.99 -11.53 3.63
CA SER A 826 47.02 -10.11 3.96
C SER A 826 48.00 -9.79 5.07
N SER A 827 48.71 -8.67 4.93
CA SER A 827 49.65 -8.16 5.93
C SER A 827 48.99 -7.16 6.89
N LEU A 828 47.94 -6.48 6.43
CA LEU A 828 47.13 -5.57 7.23
C LEU A 828 45.68 -5.65 6.77
N MET A 829 44.76 -5.74 7.73
CA MET A 829 43.35 -5.57 7.48
C MET A 829 42.92 -4.15 7.82
N VAL A 830 42.25 -3.46 6.90
CA VAL A 830 41.82 -2.07 7.02
C VAL A 830 40.29 -2.02 7.07
N TYR A 831 39.75 -1.60 8.21
CA TYR A 831 38.32 -1.56 8.49
C TYR A 831 37.86 -0.12 8.74
N THR A 832 37.46 0.55 7.67
CA THR A 832 37.07 1.97 7.62
C THR A 832 35.67 2.37 8.11
N PRO A 833 34.68 1.49 8.33
CA PRO A 833 33.34 1.94 8.73
C PRO A 833 33.31 2.63 10.09
N PRO A 834 32.88 3.90 10.21
CA PRO A 834 32.65 4.55 11.50
C PRO A 834 31.33 4.07 12.12
N ASN A 835 31.26 4.07 13.46
CA ASN A 835 30.06 3.70 14.22
C ASN A 835 29.46 2.34 13.83
N GLU A 836 30.30 1.41 13.37
CA GLU A 836 29.86 0.05 13.04
C GLU A 836 29.31 -0.64 14.29
N HIS A 837 28.20 -1.38 14.16
CA HIS A 837 27.52 -1.95 15.33
C HIS A 837 28.41 -2.96 16.07
N PHE A 838 29.11 -3.81 15.31
CA PHE A 838 30.05 -4.79 15.85
C PHE A 838 31.32 -4.95 14.99
N GLY A 839 31.16 -5.29 13.70
CA GLY A 839 32.27 -5.56 12.79
C GLY A 839 32.81 -6.99 12.92
N ILE A 840 32.16 -7.94 12.23
CA ILE A 840 32.55 -9.36 12.21
C ILE A 840 33.87 -9.57 11.46
N VAL A 841 34.07 -8.82 10.38
CA VAL A 841 35.23 -8.92 9.50
C VAL A 841 36.59 -8.70 10.24
N PRO A 842 36.74 -7.71 11.15
CA PRO A 842 37.88 -7.63 12.05
C PRO A 842 38.21 -8.92 12.80
N LEU A 843 37.19 -9.65 13.30
CA LEU A 843 37.41 -10.93 13.99
C LEU A 843 37.90 -12.01 13.04
N GLU A 844 37.38 -12.05 11.81
CA GLU A 844 37.84 -13.00 10.78
C GLU A 844 39.33 -12.77 10.44
N ALA A 845 39.75 -11.50 10.33
CA ALA A 845 41.15 -11.14 10.12
C ALA A 845 42.03 -11.47 11.33
N MET A 846 41.58 -11.15 12.54
CA MET A 846 42.29 -11.52 13.79
C MET A 846 42.42 -13.04 13.93
N LEU A 847 41.40 -13.81 13.56
CA LEU A 847 41.43 -15.28 13.57
C LEU A 847 42.45 -15.84 12.57
N ALA A 848 42.61 -15.17 11.43
CA ALA A 848 43.66 -15.45 10.44
C ALA A 848 45.07 -15.00 10.90
N GLY A 849 45.19 -14.35 12.07
CA GLY A 849 46.47 -13.85 12.59
C GLY A 849 46.92 -12.53 11.95
N VAL A 850 46.01 -11.78 11.33
CA VAL A 850 46.32 -10.52 10.64
C VAL A 850 46.06 -9.33 11.57
N PRO A 851 47.03 -8.40 11.74
CA PRO A 851 46.79 -7.15 12.43
C PRO A 851 45.66 -6.34 11.77
N VAL A 852 44.78 -5.74 12.58
CA VAL A 852 43.66 -4.94 12.08
C VAL A 852 43.88 -3.47 12.40
N LEU A 853 43.78 -2.60 11.38
CA LEU A 853 43.60 -1.16 11.52
C LEU A 853 42.12 -0.86 11.35
N ALA A 854 41.47 -0.31 12.38
CA ALA A 854 40.05 0.03 12.34
C ALA A 854 39.78 1.45 12.84
N THR A 855 38.58 1.95 12.54
CA THR A 855 38.05 3.18 13.13
C THR A 855 37.96 3.07 14.66
N ASN A 856 38.28 4.14 15.38
CA ASN A 856 38.18 4.23 16.84
C ASN A 856 36.75 4.52 17.33
N SER A 857 35.74 3.91 16.70
CA SER A 857 34.33 4.09 17.03
C SER A 857 33.56 2.78 16.87
N GLY A 858 32.40 2.66 17.52
CA GLY A 858 31.54 1.48 17.40
C GLY A 858 32.13 0.20 17.99
N GLY A 859 31.73 -0.94 17.42
CA GLY A 859 32.16 -2.28 17.80
C GLY A 859 33.68 -2.57 17.73
N PRO A 860 34.46 -1.98 16.81
CA PRO A 860 35.92 -2.08 16.82
C PRO A 860 36.59 -1.75 18.17
N LEU A 861 36.02 -0.85 18.97
CA LEU A 861 36.53 -0.51 20.31
C LEU A 861 36.45 -1.68 21.31
N GLU A 862 35.65 -2.70 20.99
CA GLU A 862 35.42 -3.88 21.83
C GLU A 862 36.18 -5.09 21.32
N THR A 863 36.32 -5.21 19.99
CA THR A 863 37.05 -6.32 19.37
C THR A 863 38.56 -6.11 19.43
N ILE A 864 39.04 -4.88 19.25
CA ILE A 864 40.48 -4.55 19.13
C ILE A 864 40.99 -3.80 20.37
N TYR A 865 42.15 -4.21 20.87
CA TYR A 865 42.93 -3.44 21.83
C TYR A 865 44.07 -2.71 21.12
N ASP A 866 43.98 -1.37 21.07
CA ASP A 866 44.93 -0.51 20.38
C ASP A 866 46.37 -0.77 20.84
N GLY A 867 47.28 -0.94 19.88
CA GLY A 867 48.69 -1.26 20.11
C GLY A 867 48.98 -2.70 20.56
N ARG A 868 47.95 -3.50 20.90
CA ARG A 868 48.12 -4.88 21.40
C ARG A 868 47.66 -5.94 20.41
N THR A 869 46.43 -5.83 19.89
CA THR A 869 45.83 -6.78 18.93
C THR A 869 45.53 -6.14 17.58
N GLY A 870 45.73 -4.82 17.45
CA GLY A 870 45.48 -4.03 16.26
C GLY A 870 45.68 -2.54 16.54
N PHE A 871 45.21 -1.68 15.64
CA PHE A 871 45.30 -0.23 15.72
C PHE A 871 43.90 0.40 15.58
N LEU A 872 43.60 1.38 16.43
CA LEU A 872 42.36 2.15 16.39
C LEU A 872 42.67 3.61 16.07
N ARG A 873 42.18 4.13 14.94
CA ARG A 873 42.42 5.52 14.50
C ARG A 873 41.13 6.24 14.16
N SER A 874 41.14 7.57 14.32
CA SER A 874 40.00 8.41 13.94
C SER A 874 39.90 8.48 12.41
N PRO A 875 38.69 8.32 11.82
CA PRO A 875 38.49 8.45 10.39
C PRO A 875 38.75 9.88 9.87
N GLU A 876 38.70 10.88 10.75
CA GLU A 876 38.98 12.29 10.46
C GLU A 876 40.48 12.59 10.32
N SER A 877 41.37 11.63 10.56
CA SER A 877 42.83 11.79 10.46
C SER A 877 43.47 10.75 9.52
N PRO A 878 43.25 10.83 8.19
CA PRO A 878 43.84 9.91 7.18
C PRO A 878 45.35 9.69 7.29
N GLU A 879 46.07 10.66 7.82
CA GLU A 879 47.52 10.72 8.01
C GLU A 879 47.95 9.66 9.02
N LEU A 880 47.16 9.47 10.08
CA LEU A 880 47.39 8.42 11.07
C LEU A 880 47.09 7.01 10.52
N TRP A 881 46.18 6.90 9.54
CA TRP A 881 45.94 5.64 8.83
C TRP A 881 47.11 5.30 7.93
N THR A 882 47.62 6.31 7.21
CA THR A 882 48.81 6.23 6.36
C THR A 882 50.03 5.78 7.17
N ASP A 883 50.22 6.33 8.38
CA ASP A 883 51.31 5.94 9.27
C ASP A 883 51.24 4.47 9.69
N VAL A 884 50.03 3.94 9.94
CA VAL A 884 49.86 2.51 10.27
C VAL A 884 50.09 1.63 9.04
N MET A 885 49.59 2.04 7.86
CA MET A 885 49.91 1.34 6.61
C MET A 885 51.43 1.30 6.39
N ARG A 886 52.12 2.43 6.53
CA ARG A 886 53.59 2.54 6.44
C ARG A 886 54.30 1.63 7.44
N LYS A 887 53.88 1.63 8.72
CA LYS A 887 54.42 0.73 9.75
C LYS A 887 54.27 -0.75 9.41
N THR A 888 53.27 -1.09 8.60
CA THR A 888 53.04 -2.49 8.18
C THR A 888 53.87 -2.85 6.95
N LEU A 889 54.19 -1.87 6.09
CA LEU A 889 55.06 -2.04 4.93
C LEU A 889 56.55 -2.02 5.27
N ILE A 890 56.95 -1.17 6.22
CA ILE A 890 58.31 -1.00 6.70
C ILE A 890 58.30 -1.11 8.23
N PRO A 891 58.08 -2.32 8.78
CA PRO A 891 58.00 -2.49 10.22
C PRO A 891 59.37 -2.29 10.86
N SER A 892 59.40 -1.53 11.94
CA SER A 892 60.57 -1.48 12.83
C SER A 892 60.88 -2.85 13.45
N SER A 893 59.88 -3.74 13.53
CA SER A 893 60.00 -5.13 13.95
C SER A 893 58.89 -6.00 13.33
N GLU A 894 59.27 -6.95 12.47
CA GLU A 894 58.30 -7.94 11.94
C GLU A 894 57.73 -8.84 13.04
N SER A 895 58.53 -9.17 14.06
CA SER A 895 58.07 -10.03 15.16
C SER A 895 56.96 -9.37 15.97
N ALA A 896 57.03 -8.05 16.18
CA ALA A 896 56.01 -7.31 16.91
C ALA A 896 54.62 -7.34 16.20
N LEU A 897 54.60 -7.25 14.86
CA LEU A 897 53.36 -7.35 14.09
C LEU A 897 52.80 -8.78 14.10
N ARG A 898 53.66 -9.80 14.00
CA ARG A 898 53.23 -11.21 14.10
C ARG A 898 52.67 -11.51 15.49
N GLU A 899 53.30 -11.02 16.55
CA GLU A 899 52.81 -11.17 17.92
C GLU A 899 51.46 -10.46 18.11
N MET A 900 51.29 -9.26 17.52
CA MET A 900 50.00 -8.56 17.52
C MET A 900 48.90 -9.40 16.87
N GLY A 901 49.16 -9.98 15.70
CA GLY A 901 48.23 -10.88 15.02
C GLY A 901 47.89 -12.13 15.85
N GLN A 902 48.89 -12.75 16.48
CA GLN A 902 48.70 -13.91 17.35
C GLN A 902 47.86 -13.59 18.59
N ARG A 903 48.11 -12.47 19.26
CA ARG A 903 47.27 -12.00 20.38
C ARG A 903 45.84 -11.70 19.94
N GLY A 904 45.67 -11.21 18.70
CA GLY A 904 44.35 -11.06 18.08
C GLY A 904 43.63 -12.39 17.95
N LYS A 905 44.30 -13.41 17.41
CA LYS A 905 43.75 -14.77 17.26
C LYS A 905 43.34 -15.39 18.59
N GLU A 906 44.20 -15.33 19.60
CA GLU A 906 43.92 -15.85 20.95
C GLU A 906 42.69 -15.20 21.57
N ARG A 907 42.55 -13.88 21.39
CA ARG A 907 41.37 -13.14 21.84
C ARG A 907 40.10 -13.62 21.15
N VAL A 908 40.13 -13.83 19.84
CA VAL A 908 38.97 -14.35 19.08
C VAL A 908 38.51 -15.69 19.66
N LEU A 909 39.45 -16.61 19.87
CA LEU A 909 39.15 -17.94 20.41
C LEU A 909 38.59 -17.89 21.84
N ALA A 910 39.09 -16.98 22.68
CA ALA A 910 38.68 -16.85 24.07
C ALA A 910 37.30 -16.21 24.26
N GLU A 911 36.99 -15.16 23.49
CA GLU A 911 35.83 -14.28 23.75
C GLU A 911 34.73 -14.36 22.69
N PHE A 912 35.02 -14.85 21.48
CA PHE A 912 34.13 -14.76 20.31
C PHE A 912 33.85 -16.14 19.66
N SER A 913 33.93 -17.22 20.45
CA SER A 913 33.64 -18.58 20.01
C SER A 913 32.14 -18.94 20.15
N GLN A 914 31.68 -19.89 19.33
CA GLN A 914 30.28 -20.37 19.34
C GLN A 914 29.84 -20.88 20.73
N THR A 915 30.73 -21.57 21.46
CA THR A 915 30.46 -22.09 22.81
C THR A 915 30.21 -20.98 23.83
N LYS A 916 30.97 -19.87 23.73
CA LYS A 916 30.83 -18.72 24.64
C LYS A 916 29.48 -18.02 24.46
N MET A 917 29.03 -17.90 23.21
CA MET A 917 27.74 -17.30 22.86
C MET A 917 26.54 -18.05 23.48
N ALA A 918 26.63 -19.37 23.57
CA ALA A 918 25.54 -20.24 24.01
C ALA A 918 25.39 -20.37 25.54
N LEU A 919 26.34 -19.84 26.34
CA LEU A 919 26.37 -19.98 27.81
C LEU A 919 25.57 -18.90 28.58
N CYS A 920 24.84 -18.01 27.92
CA CYS A 920 24.13 -16.92 28.59
C CYS A 920 22.84 -17.40 29.29
N ARG A 921 22.73 -17.17 30.61
CA ARG A 921 21.56 -17.55 31.43
C ARG A 921 20.65 -16.35 31.74
N SER A 922 19.34 -16.60 31.74
CA SER A 922 18.31 -15.68 32.23
C SER A 922 18.27 -15.72 33.76
N THR A 923 18.31 -14.56 34.42
CA THR A 923 18.38 -14.43 35.88
C THR A 923 17.45 -13.36 36.46
N GLY A 924 16.70 -12.65 35.61
CA GLY A 924 15.87 -11.52 36.01
C GLY A 924 14.37 -11.86 36.17
N PRO A 925 13.65 -11.13 37.05
CA PRO A 925 12.19 -11.24 37.13
C PRO A 925 11.52 -10.72 35.85
N ARG A 926 10.37 -11.31 35.52
CA ARG A 926 9.63 -11.03 34.28
C ARG A 926 9.04 -9.62 34.30
N PRO A 927 9.28 -8.74 33.31
CA PRO A 927 8.71 -7.39 33.31
C PRO A 927 7.21 -7.42 33.01
N THR A 928 6.45 -6.47 33.52
CA THR A 928 5.01 -6.30 33.24
C THR A 928 4.79 -5.96 31.77
N MET A 929 3.73 -6.52 31.14
CA MET A 929 3.49 -6.34 29.70
C MET A 929 2.93 -4.95 29.35
N ILE A 930 2.29 -4.23 30.29
CA ILE A 930 1.50 -3.04 29.97
C ILE A 930 1.61 -1.96 31.06
N PRO A 931 2.01 -0.71 30.71
CA PRO A 931 1.70 0.51 31.47
C PRO A 931 0.33 1.10 31.05
N ASP A 932 -0.46 1.57 32.01
CA ASP A 932 -1.89 1.94 31.83
C ASP A 932 -2.19 3.02 30.77
N TRP A 933 -1.23 3.87 30.41
CA TRP A 933 -1.41 4.96 29.44
C TRP A 933 -1.21 4.52 27.97
N LEU A 934 -0.59 3.35 27.74
CA LEU A 934 -0.31 2.80 26.40
C LEU A 934 -1.56 2.22 25.72
N TYR A 935 -2.59 1.83 26.47
CA TYR A 935 -3.88 1.45 25.89
C TYR A 935 -4.61 2.63 25.24
N VAL A 936 -4.40 3.85 25.74
CA VAL A 936 -5.18 5.04 25.36
C VAL A 936 -4.43 5.92 24.36
N ALA A 937 -3.11 6.06 24.50
CA ALA A 937 -2.29 6.89 23.62
C ALA A 937 -2.03 6.25 22.24
N PHE A 938 -1.94 4.92 22.17
CA PHE A 938 -1.52 4.20 20.96
C PHE A 938 -2.60 4.15 19.88
N ILE A 939 -3.87 4.14 20.30
CA ILE A 939 -5.01 4.01 19.40
C ILE A 939 -5.49 5.38 18.88
N LEU A 940 -5.40 6.44 19.68
CA LEU A 940 -6.02 7.73 19.36
C LEU A 940 -5.11 8.75 18.67
N SER A 941 -3.79 8.70 18.91
CA SER A 941 -2.87 9.75 18.45
C SER A 941 -2.20 9.45 17.10
N GLY A 942 -1.93 8.17 16.80
CA GLY A 942 -1.16 7.77 15.61
C GLY A 942 -1.94 7.80 14.30
N MET A 943 -3.21 7.40 14.30
CA MET A 943 -4.01 7.33 13.08
C MET A 943 -4.52 8.70 12.61
N SER A 944 -4.84 9.59 13.55
CA SER A 944 -5.50 10.87 13.27
C SER A 944 -4.54 11.93 12.71
N VAL A 945 -3.29 11.94 13.19
CA VAL A 945 -2.28 12.94 12.77
C VAL A 945 -1.64 12.57 11.43
N VAL A 946 -1.42 11.28 11.17
CA VAL A 946 -0.79 10.81 9.92
C VAL A 946 -1.73 10.96 8.72
N VAL A 947 -3.02 10.66 8.88
CA VAL A 947 -4.00 10.80 7.79
C VAL A 947 -4.25 12.28 7.48
N GLY A 948 -4.36 13.14 8.50
CA GLY A 948 -4.59 14.58 8.31
C GLY A 948 -3.43 15.32 7.63
N VAL A 949 -2.19 14.99 7.99
CA VAL A 949 -1.00 15.66 7.41
C VAL A 949 -0.69 15.16 5.99
N VAL A 950 -0.95 13.88 5.70
CA VAL A 950 -0.75 13.31 4.36
C VAL A 950 -1.79 13.81 3.38
N MET A 951 -3.06 13.93 3.78
CA MET A 951 -4.11 14.47 2.91
C MET A 951 -3.90 15.96 2.62
N LEU A 952 -3.52 16.76 3.62
CA LEU A 952 -3.23 18.19 3.43
C LEU A 952 -1.98 18.42 2.56
N GLY A 953 -0.95 17.58 2.71
CA GLY A 953 0.27 17.64 1.91
C GLY A 953 0.08 17.21 0.45
N LEU A 954 -0.73 16.17 0.20
CA LEU A 954 -1.07 15.73 -1.15
C LEU A 954 -1.92 16.78 -1.89
N LEU A 955 -2.80 17.47 -1.18
CA LEU A 955 -3.60 18.56 -1.73
C LEU A 955 -2.74 19.77 -2.14
N VAL A 956 -1.80 20.18 -1.28
CA VAL A 956 -0.89 21.30 -1.56
C VAL A 956 0.13 20.97 -2.64
N TRP A 957 0.65 19.73 -2.67
CA TRP A 957 1.60 19.28 -3.69
C TRP A 957 0.94 19.14 -5.07
N ALA A 958 -0.27 18.57 -5.16
CA ALA A 958 -0.99 18.44 -6.43
C ALA A 958 -1.35 19.81 -7.04
N VAL A 959 -1.71 20.80 -6.21
CA VAL A 959 -2.03 22.17 -6.65
C VAL A 959 -0.79 22.94 -7.14
N ASN A 960 0.39 22.67 -6.57
CA ASN A 960 1.62 23.36 -6.98
C ASN A 960 2.34 22.67 -8.14
N HIS A 961 2.26 21.35 -8.25
CA HIS A 961 2.90 20.60 -9.34
C HIS A 961 2.20 20.80 -10.70
N ASP A 962 0.89 21.08 -10.69
CA ASP A 962 0.14 21.48 -11.89
C ASP A 962 0.53 22.90 -12.39
N LYS A 963 1.02 23.77 -11.50
CA LYS A 963 1.54 25.11 -11.89
C LYS A 963 2.91 25.02 -12.57
N GLU A 964 3.79 24.15 -12.11
CA GLU A 964 5.14 23.98 -12.68
C GLU A 964 5.14 23.23 -14.03
N ASN A 965 4.29 22.21 -14.18
CA ASN A 965 4.16 21.50 -15.46
C ASN A 965 3.56 22.38 -16.58
N ARG A 966 2.73 23.39 -16.23
CA ARG A 966 2.21 24.38 -17.19
C ARG A 966 3.24 25.43 -17.59
N ALA A 967 4.18 25.78 -16.71
CA ALA A 967 5.29 26.68 -17.05
C ALA A 967 6.27 26.02 -18.04
N ASN A 968 6.49 24.70 -17.93
CA ASN A 968 7.37 23.96 -18.84
C ASN A 968 6.69 23.54 -20.16
N ASN A 969 5.38 23.27 -20.18
CA ASN A 969 4.66 22.93 -21.41
C ASN A 969 4.39 24.15 -22.32
N ASN A 970 4.29 25.36 -21.78
CA ASN A 970 4.19 26.56 -22.61
C ASN A 970 5.48 26.89 -23.38
N GLY A 971 6.62 26.26 -23.04
CA GLY A 971 7.90 26.42 -23.76
C GLY A 971 8.11 25.47 -24.94
N SER A 972 7.25 24.46 -25.14
CA SER A 972 7.42 23.45 -26.21
C SER A 972 6.25 23.38 -27.22
N LEU A 973 5.21 24.19 -27.05
CA LEU A 973 4.01 24.20 -27.89
C LEU A 973 4.15 24.98 -29.22
N THR A 974 5.35 25.02 -29.83
CA THR A 974 5.54 25.60 -31.17
C THR A 974 5.96 24.61 -32.26
N GLY A 975 6.04 23.30 -31.98
CA GLY A 975 6.31 22.37 -33.07
C GLY A 975 6.28 20.89 -32.71
N THR A 976 5.08 20.30 -32.58
CA THR A 976 4.79 18.87 -32.83
C THR A 976 3.29 18.60 -32.59
N ALA A 977 2.42 19.17 -33.43
CA ALA A 977 0.98 18.91 -33.39
C ALA A 977 0.50 17.94 -34.50
N VAL A 978 1.40 17.14 -35.09
CA VAL A 978 1.07 16.31 -36.27
C VAL A 978 1.28 14.79 -36.05
N GLU A 979 1.71 14.32 -34.89
CA GLU A 979 2.05 12.88 -34.74
C GLU A 979 1.61 12.18 -33.43
N VAL A 980 0.53 12.63 -32.79
CA VAL A 980 -0.05 11.93 -31.62
C VAL A 980 -1.55 11.68 -31.82
N VAL A 981 -1.91 10.95 -32.87
CA VAL A 981 -3.20 10.26 -33.01
C VAL A 981 -2.96 8.87 -33.60
N THR A 982 -2.15 8.03 -32.93
CA THR A 982 -2.03 6.59 -33.23
C THR A 982 -1.54 5.73 -32.05
N SER A 983 -1.59 6.22 -30.80
CA SER A 983 -1.18 5.43 -29.62
C SER A 983 -2.32 5.14 -28.64
N THR A 984 -3.38 4.48 -29.13
CA THR A 984 -4.32 3.70 -28.31
C THR A 984 -3.67 2.39 -27.83
N THR A 985 -2.58 2.48 -27.07
CA THR A 985 -2.01 1.34 -26.35
C THR A 985 -2.67 1.17 -24.98
N SER A 986 -3.86 0.55 -24.94
CA SER A 986 -4.31 -0.24 -23.77
C SER A 986 -5.46 -1.22 -24.03
N MET A 987 -6.15 -1.19 -25.19
CA MET A 987 -7.25 -2.13 -25.47
C MET A 987 -6.85 -3.39 -26.29
N ALA A 988 -5.80 -3.33 -27.11
CA ALA A 988 -5.43 -4.46 -27.98
C ALA A 988 -4.78 -5.66 -27.22
N GLY A 989 -4.05 -5.41 -26.13
CA GLY A 989 -3.32 -6.46 -25.40
C GLY A 989 -4.21 -7.44 -24.63
N TRP A 990 -5.37 -6.98 -24.14
CA TRP A 990 -6.31 -7.85 -23.42
C TRP A 990 -7.21 -8.67 -24.36
N GLU A 991 -7.54 -8.13 -25.53
CA GLU A 991 -8.21 -8.89 -26.58
C GLU A 991 -7.31 -9.98 -27.20
N GLU A 992 -6.02 -9.70 -27.43
CA GLU A 992 -5.09 -10.73 -27.90
C GLU A 992 -4.84 -11.81 -26.84
N LEU A 993 -4.75 -11.45 -25.55
CA LEU A 993 -4.65 -12.42 -24.45
C LEU A 993 -5.91 -13.28 -24.30
N TRP A 994 -7.10 -12.72 -24.56
CA TRP A 994 -8.37 -13.45 -24.54
C TRP A 994 -8.54 -14.34 -25.77
N LYS A 995 -8.14 -13.88 -26.97
CA LYS A 995 -8.12 -14.65 -28.23
C LYS A 995 -7.07 -15.78 -28.16
N SER A 996 -5.90 -15.53 -27.59
CA SER A 996 -4.84 -16.51 -27.31
C SER A 996 -5.27 -17.58 -26.29
N ALA A 997 -6.00 -17.18 -25.23
CA ALA A 997 -6.56 -18.10 -24.24
C ALA A 997 -7.71 -18.98 -24.80
N LYS A 998 -8.49 -18.47 -25.77
CA LYS A 998 -9.50 -19.26 -26.51
C LYS A 998 -8.86 -20.23 -27.52
N ALA A 999 -7.76 -19.83 -28.17
CA ALA A 999 -7.04 -20.69 -29.12
C ALA A 999 -6.32 -21.85 -28.41
N SER A 1000 -5.71 -21.60 -27.24
CA SER A 1000 -4.99 -22.65 -26.47
C SER A 1000 -5.93 -23.69 -25.84
N LYS A 1001 -7.20 -23.35 -25.58
CA LYS A 1001 -8.23 -24.31 -25.13
C LYS A 1001 -8.83 -25.16 -26.25
N ARG A 1002 -8.86 -24.69 -27.51
CA ARG A 1002 -9.35 -25.48 -28.66
C ARG A 1002 -8.32 -26.49 -29.20
N ALA A 1003 -7.04 -26.31 -28.86
CA ALA A 1003 -5.96 -27.23 -29.26
C ALA A 1003 -5.75 -28.42 -28.30
N ARG A 1004 -6.34 -28.42 -27.09
CA ARG A 1004 -6.19 -29.50 -26.10
C ARG A 1004 -7.40 -30.41 -25.93
N GLY A 1005 -8.41 -30.27 -26.80
CA GLY A 1005 -9.65 -31.06 -26.74
C GLY A 1005 -9.87 -31.96 -27.96
N ARG A 1006 -8.82 -32.36 -28.67
CA ARG A 1006 -8.93 -33.17 -29.90
C ARG A 1006 -8.01 -34.41 -29.96
N ASP A 1007 -7.41 -34.80 -28.83
CA ASP A 1007 -6.59 -36.02 -28.72
C ASP A 1007 -7.12 -37.07 -27.71
N GLU A 1008 -8.36 -36.91 -27.21
CA GLU A 1008 -9.05 -37.98 -26.47
C GLU A 1008 -10.53 -38.02 -26.87
N LEU A 1009 -10.81 -38.61 -28.03
CA LEU A 1009 -11.95 -39.46 -28.40
C LEU A 1009 -11.90 -39.81 -29.90
#